data_AF-A0AAE0V6Y2-F1
#
_entry.id   AF-A0AAE0V6Y2-F1
#
_cell.length_a   1.000
_cell.length_b   1.000
_cell.length_c   1.000
_cell.angle_alpha   90.00
_cell.angle_beta   90.00
_cell.angle_gamma   90.00
#
_symmetry.space_group_name_H-M   'P 1'
#
loop_
_entity.id
_entity.type
_entity.pdbx_description
1 polymer ?
#
loop_
_entity_poly.entity_id
_entity_poly.type
_entity_poly.pdbx_seq_one_letter_code
_entity_poly.pdbx_strand_id
1 'polypeptide(L)'
;MSRKVNSFVFFLISVWVLFCSADNNYFIDDSAGFGRTFDGIGGLSGGGATSRLLVNYAEPYRSQILDYLFKPNFGASLQILKVEIGGDAQTTDGTEPSHMHYPNDENYFRGYEWWLMREAKKRNPNITLIGLPWAFPGWVGHGENWPYHYPDITAFYVVSWIIGAKQYHDLDIDYVGIWNERSFNSKYIKILRYTLDKSGLERVKIIASDNLWQPITLSVLLDPELRSAVDVLGAHYPGTVTIPEALTLKKQLWSSEDYSTFNNDVGGGCWARILNQNYVNGMMSATISWNLVASYYQDLPFGRDGLMTAQEPWSGHYVVESPIWITAHTTQFTQPGWKYLQTVGHMAYGGTYVALTDRNGNLTIVIETMTHDHSVCVRPPLPHYNVTQQQATFSLKGSFVSVSELHVWHSKFDFKSEKPNFFQELKPVKVSNGTFSLDLDVDEVYTLTTITTGSKGSYPEPPGSAPFPKKYSDDFDVKNPYFSEAPHFADQTGVFEYFMNLTDAGAHVYTLRQVLTQSPVTWVADADQSISVIGDYSWQKISVSCDVYMEKVDTGGVFVAARVDKGGGSVRNTRGIFFWVFADGTYKVTNDLSGEIILAEGPSRTRAHVWYTLTLTVQFFLAWWLRRWTPNQKVVSSNHRMRLSLRSVFKGCSIIQTSCPNSSCHASLLHQNFIRCVCSSDFCNANITFKQQAKQTEYTQPQYSSGITDLLTGNVLIIPAGALILFISLVMALKWKILLKHCRPVTLPNTHDVFEISNIDLDKHLEMQKVVACGHFANVWQGTFQGSSVALKVFPTALQQEFIKEKDVYKLPLMTHSGIVSFLGHGKIGKEFVLVLELATQGSLNAFLSRTVCDWACILNLARTLTQGLAYLHMELKMNEVYKPPVAHCDLSSNNVLVRADGSCALCDFGCSTVLQRRGYSGIVEGRMQMGTLKYMSPEILEGCVNLSSGRCLLQADVYSLGLLLWEMLMRCSDLCTDSPVPEHTLPYETELGCSPSLEDLLTFVLEKRQRPAIPHLWARVSQGLLLQELLEDCWDHDADARLTAECAANRLRSLTLED
;
A
#
# COMPACT_ATOMS: atom_id res chain seq x y z
N MET A 1 -85.17 -21.79 0.25
CA MET A 1 -84.42 -21.57 -1.01
C MET A 1 -83.08 -20.97 -0.63
N SER A 2 -81.99 -21.74 -0.71
CA SER A 2 -80.95 -21.57 -1.75
C SER A 2 -80.17 -20.26 -1.58
N ARG A 3 -78.86 -20.19 -1.34
CA ARG A 3 -77.75 -21.13 -1.51
C ARG A 3 -76.53 -20.50 -0.79
N LYS A 4 -75.75 -21.35 -0.11
CA LYS A 4 -74.27 -21.46 0.01
C LYS A 4 -73.47 -20.17 -0.24
N VAL A 5 -72.57 -19.74 0.65
CA VAL A 5 -71.24 -20.36 0.90
C VAL A 5 -70.84 -20.16 2.39
N ASN A 6 -71.02 -21.15 3.27
CA ASN A 6 -70.01 -21.99 3.92
C ASN A 6 -68.55 -21.44 3.94
N SER A 7 -68.06 -21.03 5.11
CA SER A 7 -67.33 -21.86 6.09
C SER A 7 -65.83 -21.95 5.79
N PHE A 8 -64.98 -21.28 6.57
CA PHE A 8 -63.61 -21.63 7.01
C PHE A 8 -62.89 -20.38 7.56
N VAL A 9 -63.25 -19.92 8.77
CA VAL A 9 -62.51 -18.87 9.51
C VAL A 9 -62.20 -19.27 10.97
N PHE A 10 -62.49 -20.51 11.39
CA PHE A 10 -62.20 -20.95 12.76
C PHE A 10 -61.65 -22.37 12.77
N PHE A 11 -60.37 -22.53 12.40
CA PHE A 11 -59.46 -23.58 12.88
C PHE A 11 -58.06 -23.30 12.30
N LEU A 12 -57.02 -23.29 13.14
CA LEU A 12 -55.57 -23.04 12.89
C LEU A 12 -54.99 -21.71 13.43
N ILE A 13 -55.34 -21.32 14.67
CA ILE A 13 -54.46 -20.50 15.54
C ILE A 13 -54.23 -21.25 16.87
N SER A 14 -53.85 -22.52 16.77
CA SER A 14 -53.29 -23.30 17.88
C SER A 14 -52.40 -24.39 17.27
N VAL A 15 -51.16 -24.48 17.75
CA VAL A 15 -50.03 -25.26 17.16
C VAL A 15 -49.54 -24.58 15.87
N TRP A 16 -48.56 -23.66 15.86
CA TRP A 16 -47.15 -23.82 16.22
C TRP A 16 -46.62 -22.49 16.81
N VAL A 17 -46.68 -22.34 18.13
CA VAL A 17 -45.63 -21.62 18.87
C VAL A 17 -44.68 -22.72 19.32
N LEU A 18 -43.90 -23.24 18.37
CA LEU A 18 -42.64 -23.86 18.72
C LEU A 18 -41.72 -22.67 18.94
N PHE A 19 -41.38 -22.45 20.21
CA PHE A 19 -40.09 -21.88 20.53
C PHE A 19 -39.07 -22.66 19.69
N CYS A 20 -38.55 -22.08 18.61
CA CYS A 20 -37.24 -22.48 18.13
C CYS A 20 -36.28 -22.06 19.25
N SER A 21 -36.02 -22.96 20.20
CA SER A 21 -34.68 -23.03 20.74
C SER A 21 -33.79 -23.17 19.51
N ALA A 22 -32.87 -22.23 19.29
CA ALA A 22 -31.78 -22.48 18.37
C ALA A 22 -31.12 -23.78 18.86
N ASP A 23 -31.31 -24.88 18.14
CA ASP A 23 -30.72 -26.15 18.52
C ASP A 23 -29.20 -25.99 18.38
N ASN A 24 -28.48 -25.89 19.50
CA ASN A 24 -27.01 -25.89 19.57
C ASN A 24 -26.43 -27.29 19.25
N ASN A 25 -27.04 -28.01 18.30
CA ASN A 25 -26.65 -29.34 17.90
C ASN A 25 -26.02 -29.31 16.51
N TYR A 26 -24.72 -29.56 16.45
CA TYR A 26 -23.91 -29.54 15.25
C TYR A 26 -23.62 -30.97 14.78
N PHE A 27 -23.92 -31.29 13.53
CA PHE A 27 -23.70 -32.64 13.00
C PHE A 27 -22.32 -32.74 12.37
N ILE A 28 -21.60 -33.83 12.64
CA ILE A 28 -20.35 -34.19 11.97
C ILE A 28 -20.63 -35.46 11.19
N ASP A 29 -20.81 -35.33 9.88
CA ASP A 29 -21.37 -36.38 9.03
C ASP A 29 -20.69 -36.43 7.65
N ASP A 30 -20.31 -37.63 7.22
CA ASP A 30 -19.73 -37.92 5.91
C ASP A 30 -20.70 -38.65 4.96
N SER A 31 -21.92 -38.96 5.39
CA SER A 31 -22.89 -39.74 4.59
C SER A 31 -23.34 -39.03 3.30
N ALA A 32 -23.33 -37.70 3.27
CA ALA A 32 -23.60 -36.88 2.07
C ALA A 32 -22.37 -36.69 1.17
N GLY A 33 -21.25 -37.32 1.51
CA GLY A 33 -19.95 -37.15 0.86
C GLY A 33 -19.12 -36.03 1.47
N PHE A 34 -18.06 -35.67 0.76
CA PHE A 34 -17.02 -34.76 1.26
C PHE A 34 -17.11 -33.37 0.60
N GLY A 35 -16.56 -32.38 1.29
CA GLY A 35 -16.24 -31.06 0.75
C GLY A 35 -14.96 -31.08 -0.10
N ARG A 36 -14.27 -29.93 -0.18
CA ARG A 36 -13.03 -29.82 -0.96
C ARG A 36 -11.88 -30.56 -0.29
N THR A 37 -10.85 -30.83 -1.09
CA THR A 37 -9.55 -31.27 -0.57
C THR A 37 -8.92 -30.11 0.17
N PHE A 38 -8.44 -30.35 1.38
CA PHE A 38 -7.58 -29.43 2.12
C PHE A 38 -6.18 -29.47 1.50
N ASP A 39 -5.67 -28.30 1.13
CA ASP A 39 -4.41 -28.18 0.38
C ASP A 39 -3.25 -27.71 1.28
N GLY A 40 -3.53 -27.16 2.46
CA GLY A 40 -2.54 -26.93 3.53
C GLY A 40 -2.53 -25.52 4.10
N ILE A 41 -1.84 -25.34 5.23
CA ILE A 41 -1.54 -24.02 5.80
C ILE A 41 -0.05 -23.69 5.61
N GLY A 42 0.25 -22.46 5.20
CA GLY A 42 1.59 -22.02 4.86
C GLY A 42 2.03 -20.70 5.47
N GLY A 43 3.32 -20.42 5.30
CA GLY A 43 3.94 -19.11 5.52
C GLY A 43 4.79 -18.69 4.32
N LEU A 44 4.90 -17.39 4.11
CA LEU A 44 5.61 -16.76 3.00
C LEU A 44 6.93 -16.14 3.50
N SER A 45 8.06 -16.55 2.91
CA SER A 45 9.36 -15.90 3.07
C SER A 45 9.66 -15.02 1.85
N GLY A 46 10.00 -13.77 2.08
CA GLY A 46 10.10 -12.74 1.06
C GLY A 46 8.85 -11.88 0.93
N GLY A 47 8.59 -11.37 -0.26
CA GLY A 47 7.75 -10.18 -0.41
C GLY A 47 8.37 -9.01 0.33
N GLY A 48 9.69 -8.88 0.19
CA GLY A 48 10.51 -7.87 0.84
C GLY A 48 11.41 -8.40 1.95
N ALA A 49 12.41 -9.22 1.63
CA ALA A 49 13.52 -9.56 2.51
C ALA A 49 13.19 -9.97 3.97
N THR A 50 12.05 -10.62 4.20
CA THR A 50 11.48 -10.83 5.54
C THR A 50 12.27 -11.84 6.39
N SER A 51 13.08 -12.69 5.76
CA SER A 51 13.98 -13.65 6.45
C SER A 51 15.43 -13.16 6.59
N ARG A 52 15.70 -11.88 6.29
CA ARG A 52 17.07 -11.35 6.13
C ARG A 52 17.98 -11.55 7.33
N LEU A 53 17.47 -11.34 8.55
CA LEU A 53 18.21 -11.43 9.81
C LEU A 53 18.21 -12.83 10.43
N LEU A 54 17.48 -13.80 9.86
CA LEU A 54 17.43 -15.16 10.39
C LEU A 54 18.74 -15.92 10.12
N VAL A 55 19.34 -15.65 8.95
CA VAL A 55 20.43 -16.43 8.36
C VAL A 55 21.69 -16.48 9.24
N ASN A 56 21.93 -15.42 10.01
CA ASN A 56 23.11 -15.23 10.84
C ASN A 56 22.84 -15.41 12.34
N TYR A 57 21.68 -15.94 12.74
CA TYR A 57 21.50 -16.41 14.11
C TYR A 57 22.53 -17.50 14.43
N ALA A 58 23.11 -17.41 15.63
CA ALA A 58 23.97 -18.45 16.15
C ALA A 58 23.17 -19.74 16.42
N GLU A 59 23.82 -20.89 16.24
CA GLU A 59 23.28 -22.15 16.76
C GLU A 59 23.38 -22.17 18.30
N PRO A 60 22.41 -22.79 19.00
CA PRO A 60 21.32 -23.62 18.47
C PRO A 60 20.06 -22.84 18.05
N TYR A 61 20.01 -21.52 18.29
CA TYR A 61 18.78 -20.72 18.19
C TYR A 61 18.21 -20.70 16.78
N ARG A 62 19.07 -20.58 15.75
CA ARG A 62 18.64 -20.65 14.36
C ARG A 62 17.91 -21.97 14.05
N SER A 63 18.49 -23.11 14.45
CA SER A 63 17.83 -24.41 14.28
C SER A 63 16.56 -24.55 15.12
N GLN A 64 16.49 -23.95 16.30
CA GLN A 64 15.29 -23.97 17.15
C GLN A 64 14.13 -23.19 16.52
N ILE A 65 14.40 -22.01 15.95
CA ILE A 65 13.40 -21.22 15.20
C ILE A 65 12.84 -22.05 14.04
N LEU A 66 13.72 -22.66 13.24
CA LEU A 66 13.31 -23.52 12.12
C LEU A 66 12.51 -24.75 12.56
N ASP A 67 12.78 -25.29 13.76
CA ASP A 67 11.98 -26.36 14.35
C ASP A 67 10.57 -25.88 14.71
N TYR A 68 10.43 -24.70 15.31
CA TYR A 68 9.10 -24.13 15.59
C TYR A 68 8.27 -23.89 14.32
N LEU A 69 8.90 -23.54 13.21
CA LEU A 69 8.21 -23.31 11.94
C LEU A 69 7.85 -24.62 11.21
N PHE A 70 8.82 -25.53 11.03
CA PHE A 70 8.69 -26.63 10.06
C PHE A 70 8.70 -28.04 10.66
N LYS A 71 9.15 -28.24 11.89
CA LYS A 71 9.24 -29.59 12.46
C LYS A 71 7.84 -30.14 12.73
N PRO A 72 7.47 -31.29 12.14
CA PRO A 72 6.16 -31.88 12.38
C PRO A 72 5.93 -32.20 13.86
N ASN A 73 4.68 -32.03 14.32
CA ASN A 73 4.28 -32.31 15.71
C ASN A 73 5.12 -31.56 16.76
N PHE A 74 5.49 -30.31 16.47
CA PHE A 74 6.33 -29.50 17.37
C PHE A 74 5.76 -28.09 17.58
N GLY A 75 5.86 -27.22 16.58
CA GLY A 75 5.29 -25.88 16.59
C GLY A 75 4.22 -25.73 15.53
N ALA A 76 4.36 -24.70 14.70
CA ALA A 76 3.48 -24.39 13.58
C ALA A 76 3.41 -25.53 12.55
N SER A 77 4.45 -26.38 12.46
CA SER A 77 4.42 -27.61 11.65
C SER A 77 3.93 -27.36 10.21
N LEU A 78 4.41 -26.27 9.59
CA LEU A 78 3.86 -25.77 8.33
C LEU A 78 3.90 -26.81 7.21
N GLN A 79 2.86 -26.76 6.38
CA GLN A 79 2.64 -27.71 5.28
C GLN A 79 2.99 -27.09 3.92
N ILE A 80 3.03 -25.77 3.85
CA ILE A 80 3.39 -24.99 2.65
C ILE A 80 4.46 -23.97 3.03
N LEU A 81 5.49 -23.83 2.19
CA LEU A 81 6.43 -22.70 2.21
C LEU A 81 6.38 -22.02 0.84
N LYS A 82 5.94 -20.76 0.82
CA LYS A 82 5.99 -19.88 -0.35
C LYS A 82 7.21 -18.97 -0.23
N VAL A 83 8.00 -18.87 -1.29
CA VAL A 83 9.20 -18.01 -1.32
C VAL A 83 9.14 -17.03 -2.47
N GLU A 84 9.73 -15.85 -2.26
CA GLU A 84 10.00 -14.90 -3.33
C GLU A 84 11.04 -15.47 -4.32
N ILE A 85 10.78 -15.28 -5.62
CA ILE A 85 11.80 -15.40 -6.66
C ILE A 85 12.44 -14.02 -6.77
N GLY A 86 13.58 -13.83 -6.10
CA GLY A 86 14.29 -12.55 -6.00
C GLY A 86 14.47 -11.87 -7.37
N GLY A 87 14.16 -10.58 -7.41
CA GLY A 87 14.08 -9.80 -8.65
C GLY A 87 14.99 -8.57 -8.71
N ASP A 88 15.94 -8.45 -7.77
CA ASP A 88 16.87 -7.32 -7.61
C ASP A 88 16.24 -5.96 -7.27
N ALA A 89 14.94 -5.93 -6.96
CA ALA A 89 14.21 -4.72 -6.60
C ALA A 89 13.72 -4.76 -5.16
N GLN A 90 13.35 -3.61 -4.62
CA GLN A 90 12.64 -3.52 -3.36
C GLN A 90 11.26 -4.18 -3.46
N THR A 91 10.92 -5.02 -2.48
CA THR A 91 9.69 -5.81 -2.50
C THR A 91 8.86 -5.80 -1.21
N THR A 92 9.28 -5.05 -0.16
CA THR A 92 8.49 -4.41 0.94
C THR A 92 9.45 -3.91 2.04
N ASP A 93 10.32 -4.77 2.57
CA ASP A 93 11.29 -4.46 3.66
C ASP A 93 12.76 -4.55 3.23
N GLY A 94 13.00 -4.84 1.95
CA GLY A 94 14.32 -4.94 1.35
C GLY A 94 14.27 -5.51 -0.05
N THR A 95 15.43 -5.55 -0.70
CA THR A 95 15.61 -6.21 -1.99
C THR A 95 16.06 -7.66 -1.81
N GLU A 96 15.62 -8.55 -2.69
CA GLU A 96 16.14 -9.92 -2.76
C GLU A 96 16.90 -10.19 -4.07
N PRO A 97 18.08 -10.84 -4.00
CA PRO A 97 18.95 -11.02 -5.15
C PRO A 97 18.38 -12.07 -6.12
N SER A 98 18.39 -11.73 -7.40
CA SER A 98 18.01 -12.60 -8.50
C SER A 98 19.07 -13.66 -8.78
N HIS A 99 18.62 -14.83 -9.24
CA HIS A 99 19.51 -15.84 -9.84
C HIS A 99 20.13 -15.39 -11.16
N MET A 100 19.63 -14.31 -11.79
CA MET A 100 20.17 -13.74 -13.02
C MET A 100 20.18 -12.20 -13.01
N HIS A 101 21.22 -11.58 -12.46
CA HIS A 101 21.35 -10.11 -12.47
C HIS A 101 21.45 -9.54 -13.89
N TYR A 102 21.99 -10.33 -14.82
CA TYR A 102 22.24 -9.96 -16.21
C TYR A 102 21.82 -11.11 -17.15
N PRO A 103 21.63 -10.87 -18.47
CA PRO A 103 21.16 -11.90 -19.41
C PRO A 103 21.99 -13.19 -19.48
N ASN A 104 23.30 -13.11 -19.19
CA ASN A 104 24.22 -14.25 -19.26
C ASN A 104 24.76 -14.64 -17.87
N ASP A 105 24.13 -14.17 -16.80
CA ASP A 105 24.47 -14.48 -15.42
C ASP A 105 23.48 -15.51 -14.87
N GLU A 106 24.00 -16.61 -14.33
CA GLU A 106 23.21 -17.61 -13.62
C GLU A 106 23.94 -18.00 -12.33
N ASN A 107 23.33 -17.69 -11.20
CA ASN A 107 23.83 -18.06 -9.89
C ASN A 107 22.69 -18.47 -8.95
N TYR A 108 22.58 -19.77 -8.73
CA TYR A 108 21.55 -20.37 -7.89
C TYR A 108 21.97 -20.46 -6.41
N PHE A 109 22.95 -19.67 -5.96
CA PHE A 109 23.45 -19.67 -4.59
C PHE A 109 23.34 -18.30 -3.89
N ARG A 110 22.67 -17.34 -4.52
CA ARG A 110 22.41 -16.02 -3.94
C ARG A 110 21.24 -16.02 -2.98
N GLY A 111 21.25 -15.08 -2.05
CA GLY A 111 20.19 -14.90 -1.07
C GLY A 111 20.09 -16.07 -0.11
N TYR A 112 18.90 -16.30 0.42
CA TYR A 112 18.67 -17.26 1.51
C TYR A 112 17.49 -18.19 1.30
N GLU A 113 16.65 -17.96 0.29
CA GLU A 113 15.47 -18.79 0.05
C GLU A 113 15.83 -20.24 -0.32
N TRP A 114 16.94 -20.45 -1.05
CA TRP A 114 17.48 -21.79 -1.30
C TRP A 114 17.84 -22.53 -0.01
N TRP A 115 18.44 -21.83 0.94
CA TRP A 115 18.80 -22.39 2.24
C TRP A 115 17.54 -22.69 3.05
N LEU A 116 16.58 -21.76 3.09
CA LEU A 116 15.35 -21.89 3.86
C LEU A 116 14.51 -23.07 3.37
N MET A 117 14.33 -23.21 2.05
CA MET A 117 13.63 -24.35 1.46
C MET A 117 14.29 -25.69 1.79
N ARG A 118 15.64 -25.76 1.77
CA ARG A 118 16.36 -26.98 2.18
C ARG A 118 16.18 -27.29 3.66
N GLU A 119 16.25 -26.29 4.53
CA GLU A 119 16.05 -26.47 5.97
C GLU A 119 14.60 -26.88 6.30
N ALA A 120 13.62 -26.38 5.56
CA ALA A 120 12.23 -26.78 5.65
C ALA A 120 12.04 -28.23 5.19
N LYS A 121 12.52 -28.60 4.00
CA LYS A 121 12.46 -29.98 3.46
C LYS A 121 13.18 -31.00 4.35
N LYS A 122 14.30 -30.60 4.98
CA LYS A 122 15.03 -31.45 5.92
C LYS A 122 14.18 -31.83 7.15
N ARG A 123 13.28 -30.95 7.59
CA ARG A 123 12.38 -31.18 8.74
C ARG A 123 11.07 -31.82 8.32
N ASN A 124 10.50 -31.36 7.21
CA ASN A 124 9.28 -31.87 6.62
C ASN A 124 9.50 -32.15 5.12
N PRO A 125 9.89 -33.38 4.75
CA PRO A 125 10.10 -33.75 3.34
C PRO A 125 8.87 -33.57 2.45
N ASN A 126 7.67 -33.58 3.05
CA ASN A 126 6.39 -33.43 2.38
C ASN A 126 5.91 -31.97 2.29
N ILE A 127 6.70 -30.99 2.75
CA ILE A 127 6.31 -29.58 2.65
C ILE A 127 6.15 -29.18 1.17
N THR A 128 5.07 -28.48 0.86
CA THR A 128 4.81 -27.95 -0.49
C THR A 128 5.64 -26.69 -0.71
N LEU A 129 6.37 -26.61 -1.83
CA LEU A 129 7.20 -25.46 -2.17
C LEU A 129 6.57 -24.63 -3.30
N ILE A 130 6.49 -23.31 -3.10
CA ILE A 130 5.91 -22.35 -4.05
C ILE A 130 6.91 -21.24 -4.34
N GLY A 131 7.13 -20.90 -5.61
CA GLY A 131 7.90 -19.71 -6.01
C GLY A 131 7.02 -18.65 -6.67
N LEU A 132 7.16 -17.39 -6.29
CA LEU A 132 6.44 -16.25 -6.90
C LEU A 132 7.38 -15.05 -7.09
N PRO A 133 7.47 -14.44 -8.29
CA PRO A 133 8.21 -13.18 -8.46
C PRO A 133 7.40 -11.96 -7.98
N TRP A 134 8.04 -11.07 -7.23
CA TRP A 134 7.55 -9.70 -6.98
C TRP A 134 8.09 -8.72 -8.00
N ALA A 135 9.35 -8.89 -8.39
CA ALA A 135 10.07 -8.04 -9.33
C ALA A 135 10.86 -8.89 -10.33
N PHE A 136 11.44 -8.24 -11.34
CA PHE A 136 12.33 -8.90 -12.30
C PHE A 136 13.59 -8.07 -12.54
N PRO A 137 14.73 -8.69 -12.84
CA PRO A 137 15.91 -7.96 -13.30
C PRO A 137 15.59 -7.11 -14.52
N GLY A 138 16.17 -5.91 -14.62
CA GLY A 138 15.76 -4.93 -15.63
C GLY A 138 15.99 -5.40 -17.08
N TRP A 139 16.87 -6.38 -17.30
CA TRP A 139 17.12 -6.94 -18.61
C TRP A 139 15.95 -7.78 -19.12
N VAL A 140 15.17 -8.39 -18.22
CA VAL A 140 13.93 -9.12 -18.56
C VAL A 140 12.91 -8.17 -19.18
N GLY A 141 12.82 -6.94 -18.65
CA GLY A 141 11.98 -5.87 -19.19
C GLY A 141 12.55 -5.16 -20.42
N HIS A 142 13.76 -5.52 -20.88
CA HIS A 142 14.45 -4.85 -21.99
C HIS A 142 14.56 -3.32 -21.86
N GLY A 143 14.77 -2.84 -20.63
CA GLY A 143 14.88 -1.40 -20.32
C GLY A 143 13.53 -0.72 -20.07
N GLU A 144 12.43 -1.46 -20.10
CA GLU A 144 11.11 -1.00 -19.68
C GLU A 144 10.71 -1.61 -18.34
N ASN A 145 9.91 -0.90 -17.55
CA ASN A 145 9.37 -1.40 -16.29
C ASN A 145 8.14 -2.32 -16.53
N TRP A 146 8.29 -3.33 -17.39
CA TRP A 146 7.22 -4.25 -17.77
C TRP A 146 7.74 -5.63 -18.21
N PRO A 147 7.31 -6.74 -17.58
CA PRO A 147 7.89 -8.07 -17.83
C PRO A 147 7.20 -8.83 -18.97
N TYR A 148 6.18 -8.29 -19.65
CA TYR A 148 5.41 -9.07 -20.64
C TYR A 148 5.56 -8.63 -22.10
N HIS A 149 6.49 -7.72 -22.41
CA HIS A 149 6.82 -7.42 -23.81
C HIS A 149 7.41 -8.64 -24.52
N TYR A 150 8.24 -9.40 -23.81
CA TYR A 150 8.88 -10.62 -24.30
C TYR A 150 8.57 -11.78 -23.34
N PRO A 151 7.31 -12.29 -23.36
CA PRO A 151 6.84 -13.25 -22.37
C PRO A 151 7.59 -14.59 -22.40
N ASP A 152 8.24 -14.93 -23.50
CA ASP A 152 9.14 -16.07 -23.64
C ASP A 152 10.45 -15.89 -22.86
N ILE A 153 11.00 -14.68 -22.81
CA ILE A 153 12.20 -14.36 -22.01
C ILE A 153 11.85 -14.42 -20.52
N THR A 154 10.72 -13.86 -20.13
CA THR A 154 10.23 -13.90 -18.74
C THR A 154 9.92 -15.33 -18.30
N ALA A 155 9.29 -16.14 -19.16
CA ALA A 155 9.05 -17.55 -18.88
C ALA A 155 10.37 -18.33 -18.76
N PHE A 156 11.35 -18.05 -19.62
CA PHE A 156 12.68 -18.64 -19.52
C PHE A 156 13.36 -18.29 -18.18
N TYR A 157 13.32 -17.03 -17.76
CA TYR A 157 13.86 -16.58 -16.47
C TYR A 157 13.26 -17.36 -15.29
N VAL A 158 11.92 -17.44 -15.23
CA VAL A 158 11.20 -18.12 -14.15
C VAL A 158 11.43 -19.64 -14.19
N VAL A 159 11.41 -20.27 -15.36
CA VAL A 159 11.64 -21.72 -15.49
C VAL A 159 13.09 -22.08 -15.15
N SER A 160 14.06 -21.21 -15.47
CA SER A 160 15.46 -21.41 -15.10
C SER A 160 15.64 -21.45 -13.57
N TRP A 161 14.91 -20.61 -12.83
CA TRP A 161 14.89 -20.67 -11.36
C TRP A 161 14.42 -22.04 -10.84
N ILE A 162 13.34 -22.59 -11.42
CA ILE A 162 12.78 -23.90 -11.03
C ILE A 162 13.76 -25.04 -11.34
N ILE A 163 14.39 -25.00 -12.53
CA ILE A 163 15.41 -25.97 -12.92
C ILE A 163 16.60 -25.88 -11.95
N GLY A 164 17.05 -24.67 -11.63
CA GLY A 164 18.13 -24.42 -10.69
C GLY A 164 17.84 -24.95 -9.28
N ALA A 165 16.59 -24.78 -8.80
CA ALA A 165 16.13 -25.34 -7.53
C ALA A 165 16.38 -26.86 -7.48
N LYS A 166 16.01 -27.59 -8.54
CA LYS A 166 16.21 -29.04 -8.60
C LYS A 166 17.67 -29.42 -8.78
N GLN A 167 18.36 -28.79 -9.73
CA GLN A 167 19.72 -29.17 -10.13
C GLN A 167 20.76 -28.92 -9.02
N TYR A 168 20.66 -27.79 -8.32
CA TYR A 168 21.68 -27.37 -7.35
C TYR A 168 21.30 -27.66 -5.90
N HIS A 169 20.01 -27.81 -5.60
CA HIS A 169 19.52 -27.97 -4.22
C HIS A 169 18.67 -29.21 -3.99
N ASP A 170 18.40 -30.01 -5.03
CA ASP A 170 17.47 -31.15 -5.00
C ASP A 170 16.06 -30.75 -4.51
N LEU A 171 15.63 -29.53 -4.84
CA LEU A 171 14.33 -29.01 -4.44
C LEU A 171 13.32 -29.18 -5.58
N ASP A 172 12.26 -29.91 -5.28
CA ASP A 172 11.11 -30.03 -6.16
C ASP A 172 10.11 -28.92 -5.87
N ILE A 173 10.08 -27.90 -6.74
CA ILE A 173 9.06 -26.84 -6.69
C ILE A 173 7.72 -27.43 -7.13
N ASP A 174 6.65 -27.19 -6.36
CA ASP A 174 5.32 -27.75 -6.60
C ASP A 174 4.43 -26.77 -7.37
N TYR A 175 4.53 -25.47 -7.05
CA TYR A 175 3.75 -24.42 -7.68
C TYR A 175 4.61 -23.21 -8.06
N VAL A 176 4.21 -22.54 -9.13
CA VAL A 176 4.75 -21.25 -9.54
C VAL A 176 3.64 -20.23 -9.73
N GLY A 177 3.86 -19.01 -9.25
CA GLY A 177 2.97 -17.87 -9.43
C GLY A 177 3.28 -17.03 -10.68
N ILE A 178 2.62 -15.87 -10.81
CA ILE A 178 2.70 -15.01 -12.00
C ILE A 178 3.55 -13.76 -11.76
N TRP A 179 2.98 -12.75 -11.09
CA TRP A 179 3.64 -11.52 -10.71
C TRP A 179 2.84 -10.89 -9.57
N ASN A 180 3.44 -10.84 -8.37
CA ASN A 180 2.74 -10.55 -7.13
C ASN A 180 2.00 -9.21 -7.16
N GLU A 181 0.68 -9.21 -6.89
CA GLU A 181 -0.17 -8.01 -6.81
C GLU A 181 -0.04 -7.06 -8.01
N ARG A 182 0.32 -7.60 -9.17
CA ARG A 182 0.40 -6.85 -10.43
C ARG A 182 -0.54 -7.47 -11.44
N SER A 183 -0.72 -6.78 -12.57
CA SER A 183 -1.53 -7.33 -13.66
C SER A 183 -0.88 -8.60 -14.19
N PHE A 184 -1.69 -9.64 -14.44
CA PHE A 184 -1.23 -10.81 -15.17
C PHE A 184 -1.33 -10.58 -16.68
N ASN A 185 -0.68 -11.44 -17.46
CA ASN A 185 -0.84 -11.49 -18.91
C ASN A 185 -1.20 -12.91 -19.36
N SER A 186 -2.37 -13.09 -19.99
CA SER A 186 -2.85 -14.42 -20.40
C SER A 186 -1.92 -15.12 -21.38
N LYS A 187 -1.24 -14.37 -22.27
CA LYS A 187 -0.26 -14.93 -23.21
C LYS A 187 0.97 -15.43 -22.45
N TYR A 188 1.46 -14.68 -21.47
CA TYR A 188 2.55 -15.12 -20.60
C TYR A 188 2.20 -16.42 -19.87
N ILE A 189 1.02 -16.52 -19.24
CA ILE A 189 0.62 -17.73 -18.49
C ILE A 189 0.64 -18.97 -19.40
N LYS A 190 0.12 -18.85 -20.63
CA LYS A 190 0.15 -19.94 -21.63
C LYS A 190 1.57 -20.30 -22.05
N ILE A 191 2.43 -19.31 -22.26
CA ILE A 191 3.84 -19.52 -22.61
C ILE A 191 4.61 -20.15 -21.43
N LEU A 192 4.32 -19.74 -20.20
CA LEU A 192 4.90 -20.33 -19.00
C LEU A 192 4.55 -21.81 -18.89
N ARG A 193 3.26 -22.16 -19.05
CA ARG A 193 2.82 -23.56 -19.10
C ARG A 193 3.54 -24.35 -20.19
N TYR A 194 3.56 -23.83 -21.42
CA TYR A 194 4.28 -24.45 -22.53
C TYR A 194 5.77 -24.66 -22.23
N THR A 195 6.42 -23.69 -21.61
CA THR A 195 7.87 -23.72 -21.32
C THR A 195 8.19 -24.71 -20.21
N LEU A 196 7.34 -24.80 -19.17
CA LEU A 196 7.43 -25.83 -18.14
C LEU A 196 7.32 -27.22 -18.75
N ASP A 197 6.28 -27.46 -19.56
CA ASP A 197 6.03 -28.78 -20.15
C ASP A 197 7.17 -29.19 -21.11
N LYS A 198 7.64 -28.26 -21.94
CA LYS A 198 8.78 -28.49 -22.83
C LYS A 198 10.08 -28.80 -22.08
N SER A 199 10.20 -28.33 -20.84
CA SER A 199 11.35 -28.56 -19.97
C SER A 199 11.20 -29.81 -19.09
N GLY A 200 10.13 -30.61 -19.26
CA GLY A 200 9.86 -31.81 -18.45
C GLY A 200 9.37 -31.49 -17.03
N LEU A 201 8.73 -30.33 -16.84
CA LEU A 201 8.20 -29.84 -15.58
C LEU A 201 6.66 -29.85 -15.55
N GLU A 202 6.03 -30.84 -16.19
CA GLU A 202 4.57 -31.00 -16.24
C GLU A 202 3.94 -31.12 -14.84
N ARG A 203 4.72 -31.57 -13.85
CA ARG A 203 4.27 -31.68 -12.45
C ARG A 203 4.09 -30.34 -11.75
N VAL A 204 4.79 -29.30 -12.19
CA VAL A 204 4.76 -27.96 -11.57
C VAL A 204 3.45 -27.30 -11.96
N LYS A 205 2.66 -26.88 -10.97
CA LYS A 205 1.35 -26.28 -11.17
C LYS A 205 1.41 -24.76 -11.19
N ILE A 206 0.44 -24.12 -11.82
CA ILE A 206 0.35 -22.64 -11.89
C ILE A 206 -0.74 -22.13 -10.95
N ILE A 207 -0.37 -21.22 -10.06
CA ILE A 207 -1.29 -20.41 -9.25
C ILE A 207 -1.44 -19.07 -9.95
N ALA A 208 -2.68 -18.59 -10.11
CA ALA A 208 -2.92 -17.26 -10.65
C ALA A 208 -4.07 -16.53 -9.94
N SER A 209 -4.03 -15.20 -9.78
CA SER A 209 -2.95 -14.30 -10.19
C SER A 209 -2.16 -13.72 -9.02
N ASP A 210 -2.34 -14.23 -7.78
CA ASP A 210 -1.75 -13.65 -6.57
C ASP A 210 -2.08 -12.15 -6.46
N ASN A 211 -3.39 -11.86 -6.59
CA ASN A 211 -4.00 -10.53 -6.58
C ASN A 211 -5.48 -10.68 -6.14
N LEU A 212 -6.41 -9.85 -6.61
CA LEU A 212 -7.85 -10.03 -6.36
C LEU A 212 -8.45 -11.20 -7.17
N TRP A 213 -9.65 -11.66 -6.79
CA TRP A 213 -10.40 -12.70 -7.51
C TRP A 213 -10.67 -12.35 -8.99
N GLN A 214 -10.80 -11.06 -9.31
CA GLN A 214 -10.93 -10.55 -10.68
C GLN A 214 -9.70 -9.70 -11.05
N PRO A 215 -9.30 -9.68 -12.34
CA PRO A 215 -10.00 -10.22 -13.51
C PRO A 215 -9.61 -11.66 -13.92
N ILE A 216 -8.81 -12.38 -13.11
CA ILE A 216 -8.32 -13.73 -13.48
C ILE A 216 -9.46 -14.75 -13.60
N THR A 217 -10.44 -14.71 -12.69
CA THR A 217 -11.58 -15.64 -12.70
C THR A 217 -12.38 -15.52 -14.00
N LEU A 218 -12.70 -14.29 -14.42
CA LEU A 218 -13.39 -14.07 -15.69
C LEU A 218 -12.54 -14.52 -16.89
N SER A 219 -11.25 -14.23 -16.87
CA SER A 219 -10.33 -14.60 -17.96
C SER A 219 -10.23 -16.13 -18.12
N VAL A 220 -10.11 -16.87 -17.02
CA VAL A 220 -10.10 -18.33 -17.00
C VAL A 220 -11.46 -18.91 -17.40
N LEU A 221 -12.57 -18.24 -17.09
CA LEU A 221 -13.89 -18.67 -17.51
C LEU A 221 -14.09 -18.56 -19.03
N LEU A 222 -13.57 -17.49 -19.63
CA LEU A 222 -13.76 -17.17 -21.04
C LEU A 222 -12.73 -17.84 -21.97
N ASP A 223 -11.55 -18.21 -21.48
CA ASP A 223 -10.46 -18.76 -22.28
C ASP A 223 -10.13 -20.22 -21.85
N PRO A 224 -10.57 -21.24 -22.62
CA PRO A 224 -10.34 -22.65 -22.29
C PRO A 224 -8.87 -23.05 -22.20
N GLU A 225 -7.99 -22.42 -22.99
CA GLU A 225 -6.56 -22.72 -23.00
C GLU A 225 -5.92 -22.15 -21.72
N LEU A 226 -6.27 -20.92 -21.35
CA LEU A 226 -5.85 -20.34 -20.07
C LEU A 226 -6.39 -21.16 -18.89
N ARG A 227 -7.63 -21.65 -18.97
CA ARG A 227 -8.23 -22.54 -17.98
C ARG A 227 -7.49 -23.85 -17.82
N SER A 228 -6.93 -24.39 -18.90
CA SER A 228 -6.12 -25.60 -18.84
C SER A 228 -4.76 -25.32 -18.20
N ALA A 229 -4.19 -24.13 -18.40
CA ALA A 229 -2.88 -23.76 -17.87
C ALA A 229 -2.89 -23.44 -16.36
N VAL A 230 -3.97 -22.83 -15.84
CA VAL A 230 -4.08 -22.42 -14.43
C VAL A 230 -4.67 -23.54 -13.58
N ASP A 231 -3.98 -23.96 -12.51
CA ASP A 231 -4.43 -25.03 -11.61
C ASP A 231 -5.21 -24.50 -10.41
N VAL A 232 -4.76 -23.37 -9.86
CA VAL A 232 -5.27 -22.76 -8.63
C VAL A 232 -5.58 -21.29 -8.86
N LEU A 233 -6.71 -20.82 -8.33
CA LEU A 233 -7.01 -19.40 -8.22
C LEU A 233 -6.53 -18.91 -6.85
N GLY A 234 -5.41 -18.19 -6.82
CA GLY A 234 -4.83 -17.59 -5.63
C GLY A 234 -5.24 -16.13 -5.50
N ALA A 235 -5.92 -15.79 -4.41
CA ALA A 235 -6.34 -14.44 -4.09
C ALA A 235 -5.68 -13.93 -2.81
N HIS A 236 -5.48 -12.62 -2.72
CA HIS A 236 -4.84 -11.94 -1.60
C HIS A 236 -5.88 -11.22 -0.74
N TYR A 237 -5.71 -11.29 0.59
CA TYR A 237 -6.55 -10.64 1.60
C TYR A 237 -8.07 -10.74 1.30
N PRO A 238 -8.61 -11.93 1.03
CA PRO A 238 -9.96 -12.11 0.50
C PRO A 238 -11.08 -11.77 1.49
N GLY A 239 -10.77 -11.45 2.76
CA GLY A 239 -11.78 -11.18 3.78
C GLY A 239 -12.67 -12.38 4.06
N THR A 240 -12.11 -13.60 3.97
CA THR A 240 -12.81 -14.89 4.07
C THR A 240 -13.77 -15.23 2.93
N VAL A 241 -14.04 -14.32 2.00
CA VAL A 241 -15.06 -14.52 0.95
C VAL A 241 -14.44 -14.82 -0.41
N THR A 242 -15.20 -15.54 -1.24
CA THR A 242 -14.92 -15.72 -2.66
C THR A 242 -16.05 -15.16 -3.52
N ILE A 243 -15.89 -15.22 -4.84
CA ILE A 243 -16.93 -14.80 -5.79
C ILE A 243 -17.64 -16.00 -6.44
N PRO A 244 -18.93 -15.88 -6.78
CA PRO A 244 -19.70 -16.98 -7.38
C PRO A 244 -19.04 -17.60 -8.62
N GLU A 245 -18.45 -16.78 -9.48
CA GLU A 245 -17.80 -17.24 -10.71
C GLU A 245 -16.63 -18.18 -10.42
N ALA A 246 -15.85 -17.92 -9.36
CA ALA A 246 -14.71 -18.76 -8.97
C ALA A 246 -15.18 -20.16 -8.52
N LEU A 247 -16.33 -20.24 -7.85
CA LEU A 247 -16.95 -21.52 -7.46
C LEU A 247 -17.39 -22.35 -8.67
N THR A 248 -17.91 -21.70 -9.73
CA THR A 248 -18.36 -22.42 -10.94
C THR A 248 -17.22 -23.07 -11.72
N LEU A 249 -15.99 -22.53 -11.61
CA LEU A 249 -14.82 -23.04 -12.32
C LEU A 249 -14.33 -24.40 -11.81
N LYS A 250 -14.70 -24.77 -10.57
CA LYS A 250 -14.24 -25.99 -9.87
C LYS A 250 -12.71 -26.10 -9.77
N LYS A 251 -11.99 -24.98 -9.85
CA LYS A 251 -10.56 -24.86 -9.54
C LYS A 251 -10.36 -24.82 -8.02
N GLN A 252 -9.17 -25.13 -7.54
CA GLN A 252 -8.82 -24.86 -6.15
C GLN A 252 -8.76 -23.35 -5.92
N LEU A 253 -9.21 -22.93 -4.74
CA LEU A 253 -9.29 -21.52 -4.35
C LEU A 253 -8.44 -21.37 -3.11
N TRP A 254 -7.42 -20.53 -3.15
CA TRP A 254 -6.52 -20.32 -2.02
C TRP A 254 -6.53 -18.85 -1.61
N SER A 255 -6.45 -18.60 -0.31
CA SER A 255 -5.92 -17.33 0.19
C SER A 255 -4.39 -17.45 0.10
N SER A 256 -3.83 -17.06 -1.05
CA SER A 256 -2.40 -17.27 -1.36
C SER A 256 -1.48 -16.24 -0.70
N GLU A 257 -2.09 -15.23 -0.08
CA GLU A 257 -1.48 -14.29 0.86
C GLU A 257 -2.56 -13.70 1.79
N ASP A 258 -2.35 -13.81 3.10
CA ASP A 258 -3.26 -13.34 4.14
C ASP A 258 -2.47 -12.97 5.40
N TYR A 259 -3.15 -12.66 6.51
CA TYR A 259 -2.55 -12.27 7.80
C TYR A 259 -1.98 -10.85 7.80
N SER A 260 -0.69 -10.65 7.46
CA SER A 260 0.00 -9.34 7.46
C SER A 260 -0.29 -8.48 8.69
N THR A 261 -0.45 -9.09 9.86
CA THR A 261 -0.90 -8.41 11.07
C THR A 261 0.14 -8.59 12.16
N PHE A 262 0.32 -7.56 12.99
CA PHE A 262 1.26 -7.59 14.10
C PHE A 262 1.02 -8.81 14.98
N ASN A 263 2.08 -9.56 15.25
CA ASN A 263 2.01 -10.91 15.84
C ASN A 263 1.80 -10.98 17.36
N ASN A 264 1.02 -10.04 17.89
CA ASN A 264 0.49 -10.12 19.24
C ASN A 264 -0.75 -11.04 19.29
N ASP A 265 -1.40 -11.08 20.45
CA ASP A 265 -2.61 -11.89 20.66
C ASP A 265 -3.80 -11.48 19.78
N VAL A 266 -3.90 -10.22 19.35
CA VAL A 266 -4.92 -9.78 18.37
C VAL A 266 -4.60 -10.35 16.98
N GLY A 267 -3.33 -10.32 16.57
CA GLY A 267 -2.87 -11.00 15.36
C GLY A 267 -3.12 -12.51 15.42
N GLY A 268 -2.83 -13.15 16.54
CA GLY A 268 -3.15 -14.56 16.78
C GLY A 268 -4.65 -14.85 16.66
N GLY A 269 -5.51 -13.97 17.18
CA GLY A 269 -6.97 -14.06 17.04
C GLY A 269 -7.44 -13.87 15.59
N CYS A 270 -6.88 -12.90 14.87
CA CYS A 270 -7.09 -12.73 13.42
C CYS A 270 -6.79 -14.04 12.68
N TRP A 271 -5.60 -14.61 12.92
CA TRP A 271 -5.15 -15.84 12.29
C TRP A 271 -6.06 -17.03 12.61
N ALA A 272 -6.46 -17.20 13.87
CA ALA A 272 -7.35 -18.26 14.31
C ALA A 272 -8.69 -18.21 13.55
N ARG A 273 -9.25 -17.01 13.44
CA ARG A 273 -10.52 -16.76 12.76
C ARG A 273 -10.43 -17.09 11.27
N ILE A 274 -9.46 -16.51 10.56
CA ILE A 274 -9.40 -16.66 9.09
C ILE A 274 -9.00 -18.07 8.64
N LEU A 275 -8.23 -18.82 9.45
CA LEU A 275 -7.91 -20.22 9.15
C LEU A 275 -9.15 -21.10 9.00
N ASN A 276 -10.17 -20.90 9.84
CA ASN A 276 -11.45 -21.60 9.70
C ASN A 276 -12.33 -20.93 8.63
N GLN A 277 -12.50 -19.61 8.74
CA GLN A 277 -13.52 -18.89 7.98
C GLN A 277 -13.21 -18.77 6.49
N ASN A 278 -11.94 -18.83 6.08
CA ASN A 278 -11.58 -18.87 4.66
C ASN A 278 -12.21 -20.08 3.96
N TYR A 279 -12.28 -21.24 4.64
CA TYR A 279 -12.99 -22.40 4.09
C TYR A 279 -14.51 -22.28 4.26
N VAL A 280 -15.00 -21.90 5.45
CA VAL A 280 -16.44 -21.84 5.74
C VAL A 280 -17.18 -20.85 4.83
N ASN A 281 -16.61 -19.67 4.59
CA ASN A 281 -17.24 -18.58 3.85
C ASN A 281 -16.83 -18.59 2.37
N GLY A 282 -15.56 -18.86 2.09
CA GLY A 282 -14.95 -18.71 0.76
C GLY A 282 -14.65 -20.02 0.05
N MET A 283 -14.86 -21.17 0.69
CA MET A 283 -14.46 -22.49 0.18
C MET A 283 -12.97 -22.56 -0.18
N MET A 284 -12.13 -21.76 0.49
CA MET A 284 -10.70 -21.72 0.24
C MET A 284 -10.01 -22.86 0.98
N SER A 285 -9.25 -23.67 0.24
CA SER A 285 -8.65 -24.91 0.74
C SER A 285 -7.21 -24.78 1.25
N ALA A 286 -6.59 -23.61 1.08
CA ALA A 286 -5.32 -23.23 1.69
C ALA A 286 -5.33 -21.76 2.06
N THR A 287 -4.56 -21.44 3.11
CA THR A 287 -4.29 -20.07 3.58
C THR A 287 -2.80 -19.94 3.88
N ILE A 288 -2.16 -18.90 3.35
CA ILE A 288 -0.71 -18.66 3.48
C ILE A 288 -0.50 -17.30 4.15
N SER A 289 0.21 -17.27 5.28
CA SER A 289 0.50 -16.01 5.99
C SER A 289 1.65 -15.25 5.33
N TRP A 290 1.45 -13.98 5.02
CA TRP A 290 2.56 -13.02 4.92
C TRP A 290 2.78 -12.40 6.30
N ASN A 291 3.92 -12.56 6.97
CA ASN A 291 5.09 -13.36 6.57
C ASN A 291 5.37 -14.55 7.52
N LEU A 292 6.34 -15.38 7.13
CA LEU A 292 6.71 -16.62 7.82
C LEU A 292 7.27 -16.33 9.23
N VAL A 293 8.20 -15.39 9.32
CA VAL A 293 8.91 -15.01 10.53
C VAL A 293 9.42 -13.58 10.36
N ALA A 294 9.20 -12.76 11.39
CA ALA A 294 9.70 -11.39 11.39
C ALA A 294 11.20 -11.37 11.71
N SER A 295 12.01 -11.47 10.65
CA SER A 295 13.47 -11.44 10.69
C SER A 295 14.02 -10.30 9.85
N TYR A 296 13.47 -9.11 10.06
CA TYR A 296 13.89 -7.83 9.49
C TYR A 296 13.86 -6.77 10.59
N TYR A 297 14.44 -5.60 10.35
CA TYR A 297 14.44 -4.52 11.34
C TYR A 297 13.00 -4.06 11.60
N GLN A 298 12.60 -4.00 12.87
CA GLN A 298 11.21 -3.70 13.27
C GLN A 298 10.71 -2.32 12.79
N ASP A 299 11.60 -1.35 12.61
CA ASP A 299 11.25 0.00 12.14
C ASP A 299 11.08 0.09 10.60
N LEU A 300 11.31 -1.00 9.86
CA LEU A 300 10.87 -1.14 8.47
C LEU A 300 9.35 -1.31 8.42
N PRO A 301 8.71 -1.17 7.24
CA PRO A 301 7.27 -1.40 7.09
C PRO A 301 6.81 -2.72 7.73
N PHE A 302 5.57 -2.75 8.24
CA PHE A 302 4.96 -3.99 8.77
C PHE A 302 5.82 -4.73 9.81
N GLY A 303 6.53 -3.98 10.68
CA GLY A 303 7.40 -4.54 11.71
C GLY A 303 6.68 -5.54 12.62
N ARG A 304 7.21 -6.78 12.68
CA ARG A 304 6.65 -7.92 13.44
C ARG A 304 5.33 -8.52 12.91
N ASP A 305 5.14 -8.52 11.60
CA ASP A 305 3.96 -9.13 10.95
C ASP A 305 4.20 -10.60 10.52
N GLY A 306 5.15 -11.30 11.16
CA GLY A 306 5.41 -12.72 10.93
C GLY A 306 4.74 -13.64 11.94
N LEU A 307 4.59 -14.95 11.66
CA LEU A 307 4.00 -15.89 12.63
C LEU A 307 4.76 -15.96 13.98
N MET A 308 6.06 -15.63 13.96
CA MET A 308 6.91 -15.46 15.15
C MET A 308 7.95 -14.36 14.91
N THR A 309 8.71 -13.97 15.94
CA THR A 309 9.70 -12.88 15.87
C THR A 309 11.13 -13.40 16.06
N ALA A 310 12.04 -13.09 15.13
CA ALA A 310 13.46 -13.43 15.21
C ALA A 310 14.32 -12.36 14.52
N GLN A 311 14.35 -11.16 15.10
CA GLN A 311 14.98 -9.95 14.51
C GLN A 311 16.31 -9.53 15.18
N GLU A 312 16.87 -10.36 16.06
CA GLU A 312 18.07 -10.06 16.86
C GLU A 312 19.15 -11.16 16.78
N PRO A 313 19.74 -11.42 15.60
CA PRO A 313 20.79 -12.43 15.44
C PRO A 313 22.03 -12.18 16.34
N TRP A 314 22.29 -10.92 16.70
CA TRP A 314 23.40 -10.54 17.58
C TRP A 314 23.21 -10.93 19.06
N SER A 315 21.97 -11.08 19.52
CA SER A 315 21.65 -11.50 20.89
C SER A 315 21.29 -12.98 20.95
N GLY A 316 20.74 -13.53 19.86
CA GLY A 316 20.14 -14.87 19.83
C GLY A 316 18.70 -14.89 20.37
N HIS A 317 18.14 -13.74 20.76
CA HIS A 317 16.78 -13.61 21.24
C HIS A 317 15.77 -13.89 20.10
N TYR A 318 14.72 -14.64 20.39
CA TYR A 318 13.56 -14.82 19.51
C TYR A 318 12.32 -14.99 20.40
N VAL A 319 11.14 -14.79 19.82
CA VAL A 319 9.87 -14.94 20.53
C VAL A 319 8.96 -15.87 19.74
N VAL A 320 8.47 -16.92 20.40
CA VAL A 320 7.47 -17.84 19.86
C VAL A 320 6.09 -17.27 20.19
N GLU A 321 5.52 -16.56 19.22
CA GLU A 321 4.29 -15.80 19.38
C GLU A 321 3.03 -16.68 19.27
N SER A 322 1.87 -16.13 19.63
CA SER A 322 0.60 -16.86 19.59
C SER A 322 0.24 -17.47 18.22
N PRO A 323 0.50 -16.84 17.05
CA PRO A 323 0.18 -17.43 15.75
C PRO A 323 0.83 -18.79 15.47
N ILE A 324 2.01 -19.10 16.07
CA ILE A 324 2.63 -20.43 15.96
C ILE A 324 1.72 -21.52 16.51
N TRP A 325 1.16 -21.28 17.69
CA TRP A 325 0.31 -22.24 18.39
C TRP A 325 -1.08 -22.33 17.77
N ILE A 326 -1.59 -21.21 17.27
CA ILE A 326 -2.83 -21.19 16.49
C ILE A 326 -2.69 -21.98 15.20
N THR A 327 -1.55 -21.87 14.51
CA THR A 327 -1.27 -22.70 13.32
C THR A 327 -1.26 -24.19 13.68
N ALA A 328 -0.68 -24.56 14.82
CA ALA A 328 -0.58 -25.94 15.29
C ALA A 328 -1.94 -26.63 15.51
N HIS A 329 -2.99 -25.86 15.88
CA HIS A 329 -4.36 -26.37 16.03
C HIS A 329 -4.92 -27.02 14.75
N THR A 330 -4.42 -26.62 13.58
CA THR A 330 -4.79 -27.20 12.30
C THR A 330 -3.70 -28.14 11.77
N THR A 331 -2.45 -27.67 11.71
CA THR A 331 -1.38 -28.36 10.97
C THR A 331 -0.88 -29.65 11.60
N GLN A 332 -0.91 -29.78 12.93
CA GLN A 332 -0.49 -31.01 13.60
C GLN A 332 -1.52 -32.15 13.44
N PHE A 333 -2.76 -31.82 13.07
CA PHE A 333 -3.89 -32.76 13.06
C PHE A 333 -4.58 -32.89 11.70
N THR A 334 -3.98 -32.31 10.67
CA THR A 334 -4.42 -32.39 9.28
C THR A 334 -3.19 -32.53 8.38
N GLN A 335 -3.37 -32.95 7.13
CA GLN A 335 -2.33 -32.94 6.11
C GLN A 335 -2.92 -32.60 4.74
N PRO A 336 -2.15 -31.98 3.82
CA PRO A 336 -2.60 -31.81 2.44
C PRO A 336 -3.10 -33.12 1.85
N GLY A 337 -4.25 -33.09 1.17
CA GLY A 337 -4.93 -34.28 0.64
C GLY A 337 -6.09 -34.80 1.52
N TRP A 338 -6.20 -34.33 2.77
CA TRP A 338 -7.38 -34.56 3.60
C TRP A 338 -8.63 -33.92 2.98
N LYS A 339 -9.81 -34.35 3.42
CA LYS A 339 -11.09 -33.81 2.97
C LYS A 339 -11.76 -33.05 4.10
N TYR A 340 -12.20 -31.83 3.81
CA TYR A 340 -13.22 -31.20 4.63
C TYR A 340 -14.53 -31.98 4.53
N LEU A 341 -15.30 -32.00 5.62
CA LEU A 341 -16.69 -32.46 5.58
C LEU A 341 -17.59 -31.37 4.98
N GLN A 342 -18.80 -31.76 4.56
CA GLN A 342 -19.81 -30.79 4.14
C GLN A 342 -20.49 -30.11 5.34
N THR A 343 -20.40 -30.73 6.52
CA THR A 343 -20.98 -30.24 7.77
C THR A 343 -19.98 -29.37 8.53
N VAL A 344 -19.68 -28.20 7.98
CA VAL A 344 -18.88 -27.12 8.61
C VAL A 344 -19.73 -25.86 8.67
N GLY A 345 -19.41 -24.90 9.53
CA GLY A 345 -20.20 -23.68 9.56
C GLY A 345 -19.97 -22.74 10.74
N HIS A 346 -20.83 -21.73 10.80
CA HIS A 346 -20.94 -20.78 11.90
C HIS A 346 -21.70 -21.40 13.08
N MET A 347 -21.35 -20.96 14.28
CA MET A 347 -22.03 -21.33 15.51
C MET A 347 -23.13 -20.33 15.87
N ALA A 348 -24.15 -20.79 16.60
CA ALA A 348 -25.35 -20.04 16.93
C ALA A 348 -25.07 -18.71 17.66
N TYR A 349 -24.02 -18.68 18.49
CA TYR A 349 -23.65 -17.52 19.31
C TYR A 349 -22.28 -16.94 18.95
N GLY A 350 -21.88 -17.07 17.69
CA GLY A 350 -20.60 -16.56 17.17
C GLY A 350 -19.47 -17.59 17.22
N GLY A 351 -18.47 -17.41 16.36
CA GLY A 351 -17.41 -18.40 16.11
C GLY A 351 -17.77 -19.42 15.03
N THR A 352 -16.79 -20.23 14.62
CA THR A 352 -16.95 -21.24 13.56
C THR A 352 -16.31 -22.57 13.92
N TYR A 353 -16.74 -23.62 13.22
CA TYR A 353 -16.10 -24.93 13.28
C TYR A 353 -15.89 -25.50 11.88
N VAL A 354 -14.76 -26.20 11.71
CA VAL A 354 -14.46 -27.03 10.55
C VAL A 354 -14.15 -28.45 10.98
N ALA A 355 -14.43 -29.41 10.12
CA ALA A 355 -14.14 -30.82 10.36
C ALA A 355 -13.50 -31.44 9.12
N LEU A 356 -12.46 -32.24 9.34
CA LEU A 356 -11.65 -32.87 8.29
C LEU A 356 -11.41 -34.34 8.59
N THR A 357 -11.26 -35.14 7.53
CA THR A 357 -10.90 -36.56 7.61
C THR A 357 -9.89 -36.96 6.54
N ASP A 358 -9.04 -37.93 6.85
CA ASP A 358 -8.16 -38.60 5.89
C ASP A 358 -8.89 -39.65 5.04
N ARG A 359 -10.18 -39.92 5.34
CA ARG A 359 -11.01 -41.01 4.78
C ARG A 359 -10.59 -42.42 5.19
N ASN A 360 -9.68 -42.54 6.15
CA ASN A 360 -9.22 -43.80 6.73
C ASN A 360 -9.63 -43.96 8.20
N GLY A 361 -10.63 -43.18 8.64
CA GLY A 361 -11.20 -43.24 9.98
C GLY A 361 -10.68 -42.17 10.95
N ASN A 362 -9.69 -41.36 10.55
CA ASN A 362 -9.30 -40.22 11.39
C ASN A 362 -10.24 -39.04 11.20
N LEU A 363 -10.51 -38.34 12.29
CA LEU A 363 -11.37 -37.16 12.34
C LEU A 363 -10.65 -36.07 13.14
N THR A 364 -10.66 -34.85 12.60
CA THR A 364 -10.20 -33.63 13.28
C THR A 364 -11.27 -32.56 13.16
N ILE A 365 -11.66 -31.96 14.28
CA ILE A 365 -12.60 -30.84 14.38
C ILE A 365 -11.84 -29.67 14.97
N VAL A 366 -11.83 -28.52 14.29
CA VAL A 366 -11.22 -27.27 14.78
C VAL A 366 -12.31 -26.24 14.99
N ILE A 367 -12.38 -25.66 16.18
CA ILE A 367 -13.40 -24.70 16.61
C ILE A 367 -12.69 -23.41 17.03
N GLU A 368 -13.22 -22.26 16.62
CA GLU A 368 -12.76 -20.94 17.07
C GLU A 368 -13.95 -20.08 17.51
N THR A 369 -13.77 -19.29 18.57
CA THR A 369 -14.77 -18.35 19.13
C THR A 369 -14.22 -16.92 19.24
N MET A 370 -13.47 -16.48 18.23
CA MET A 370 -12.77 -15.19 18.27
C MET A 370 -13.75 -14.01 18.26
N THR A 371 -13.67 -13.15 19.27
CA THR A 371 -14.43 -11.90 19.32
C THR A 371 -13.92 -10.90 18.28
N HIS A 372 -14.78 -9.97 17.89
CA HIS A 372 -14.46 -8.97 16.88
C HIS A 372 -13.19 -8.16 17.24
N ASP A 373 -13.19 -7.50 18.39
CA ASP A 373 -12.13 -6.56 18.78
C ASP A 373 -10.77 -7.24 19.00
N HIS A 374 -10.77 -8.54 19.28
CA HIS A 374 -9.58 -9.33 19.53
C HIS A 374 -9.12 -10.16 18.31
N SER A 375 -9.72 -9.96 17.14
CA SER A 375 -9.36 -10.70 15.93
C SER A 375 -9.37 -9.86 14.66
N VAL A 376 -9.20 -8.54 14.79
CA VAL A 376 -9.08 -7.63 13.65
C VAL A 376 -7.77 -7.89 12.92
N CYS A 377 -7.86 -8.19 11.62
CA CYS A 377 -6.72 -8.24 10.72
C CYS A 377 -6.47 -6.84 10.13
N VAL A 378 -5.25 -6.57 9.65
CA VAL A 378 -4.97 -5.30 8.96
C VAL A 378 -5.84 -5.10 7.70
N ARG A 379 -6.19 -6.20 7.02
CA ARG A 379 -6.96 -6.20 5.77
C ARG A 379 -7.88 -7.43 5.69
N PRO A 380 -9.10 -7.27 5.16
CA PRO A 380 -9.86 -6.02 5.02
C PRO A 380 -10.43 -5.56 6.38
N PRO A 381 -11.06 -4.37 6.45
CA PRO A 381 -11.87 -3.98 7.61
C PRO A 381 -12.92 -5.06 7.94
N LEU A 382 -13.04 -5.37 9.22
CA LEU A 382 -13.95 -6.41 9.71
C LEU A 382 -15.23 -5.75 10.23
N PRO A 383 -16.42 -6.06 9.69
CA PRO A 383 -17.67 -5.59 10.26
C PRO A 383 -17.87 -6.15 11.67
N HIS A 384 -18.44 -5.34 12.57
CA HIS A 384 -18.68 -5.75 13.94
C HIS A 384 -19.63 -6.95 14.03
N TYR A 385 -19.27 -7.95 14.86
CA TYR A 385 -20.10 -9.11 15.18
C TYR A 385 -19.96 -9.50 16.65
N ASN A 386 -20.95 -10.19 17.19
CA ASN A 386 -20.97 -10.61 18.59
C ASN A 386 -20.58 -12.08 18.73
N VAL A 387 -19.80 -12.38 19.77
CA VAL A 387 -19.57 -13.73 20.26
C VAL A 387 -19.92 -13.77 21.74
N THR A 388 -20.69 -14.77 22.15
CA THR A 388 -21.03 -14.99 23.55
C THR A 388 -20.80 -16.43 23.94
N GLN A 389 -20.51 -16.65 25.23
CA GLN A 389 -20.37 -17.99 25.79
C GLN A 389 -21.58 -18.87 25.41
N GLN A 390 -21.32 -20.10 24.99
CA GLN A 390 -22.34 -21.03 24.52
C GLN A 390 -21.97 -22.48 24.85
N GLN A 391 -22.99 -23.32 25.04
CA GLN A 391 -22.80 -24.76 25.09
C GLN A 391 -23.09 -25.34 23.71
N ALA A 392 -22.09 -25.95 23.08
CA ALA A 392 -22.18 -26.58 21.77
C ALA A 392 -22.22 -28.11 21.91
N THR A 393 -23.25 -28.75 21.35
CA THR A 393 -23.37 -30.20 21.30
C THR A 393 -23.05 -30.68 19.90
N PHE A 394 -22.13 -31.64 19.78
CA PHE A 394 -21.74 -32.23 18.51
C PHE A 394 -22.26 -33.67 18.43
N SER A 395 -22.88 -34.00 17.30
CA SER A 395 -23.41 -35.32 16.99
C SER A 395 -22.63 -35.95 15.84
N LEU A 396 -21.82 -36.96 16.14
CA LEU A 396 -21.07 -37.77 15.19
C LEU A 396 -22.01 -38.77 14.50
N LYS A 397 -22.05 -38.70 13.17
CA LYS A 397 -22.87 -39.55 12.29
C LYS A 397 -22.00 -40.24 11.25
N GLY A 398 -22.64 -41.02 10.37
CA GLY A 398 -21.95 -41.71 9.28
C GLY A 398 -20.88 -42.66 9.80
N SER A 399 -19.67 -42.59 9.23
CA SER A 399 -18.55 -43.44 9.66
C SER A 399 -18.02 -43.12 11.06
N PHE A 400 -18.26 -41.89 11.55
CA PHE A 400 -17.74 -41.41 12.83
C PHE A 400 -18.56 -41.83 14.05
N VAL A 401 -19.71 -42.49 13.86
CA VAL A 401 -20.56 -42.98 14.98
C VAL A 401 -19.82 -43.95 15.91
N SER A 402 -18.79 -44.60 15.40
CA SER A 402 -17.96 -45.55 16.14
C SER A 402 -16.87 -44.91 17.01
N VAL A 403 -16.61 -43.61 16.85
CA VAL A 403 -15.64 -42.87 17.64
C VAL A 403 -16.14 -42.75 19.07
N SER A 404 -15.40 -43.34 20.02
CA SER A 404 -15.76 -43.34 21.44
C SER A 404 -15.06 -42.26 22.26
N GLU A 405 -13.96 -41.70 21.76
CA GLU A 405 -13.10 -40.75 22.47
C GLU A 405 -12.38 -39.83 21.48
N LEU A 406 -12.21 -38.57 21.85
CA LEU A 406 -11.45 -37.55 21.09
C LEU A 406 -10.43 -36.87 22.00
N HIS A 407 -9.18 -36.77 21.54
CA HIS A 407 -8.16 -35.94 22.17
C HIS A 407 -8.52 -34.47 22.00
N VAL A 408 -8.19 -33.64 22.98
CA VAL A 408 -8.56 -32.22 23.00
C VAL A 408 -7.35 -31.35 23.22
N TRP A 409 -7.13 -30.42 22.31
CA TRP A 409 -6.13 -29.35 22.40
C TRP A 409 -6.86 -28.03 22.51
N HIS A 410 -6.37 -27.14 23.37
CA HIS A 410 -7.05 -25.90 23.71
C HIS A 410 -6.09 -24.72 23.78
N SER A 411 -6.53 -23.58 23.24
CA SER A 411 -5.89 -22.27 23.40
C SER A 411 -6.91 -21.25 23.90
N LYS A 412 -6.53 -20.48 24.92
CA LYS A 412 -7.26 -19.32 25.44
C LYS A 412 -6.43 -18.07 25.28
N PHE A 413 -6.96 -17.08 24.57
CA PHE A 413 -6.45 -15.72 24.66
C PHE A 413 -7.04 -15.06 25.91
N ASP A 414 -6.20 -14.61 26.83
CA ASP A 414 -6.63 -13.93 28.06
C ASP A 414 -6.27 -12.45 28.01
N PHE A 415 -7.07 -11.67 27.29
CA PHE A 415 -6.93 -10.22 27.19
C PHE A 415 -7.26 -9.47 28.49
N LYS A 416 -7.86 -10.15 29.49
CA LYS A 416 -8.22 -9.50 30.77
C LYS A 416 -7.08 -9.58 31.77
N SER A 417 -6.42 -10.73 31.87
CA SER A 417 -5.32 -10.94 32.83
C SER A 417 -3.93 -10.92 32.19
N GLU A 418 -3.86 -10.83 30.86
CA GLU A 418 -2.63 -10.87 30.04
C GLU A 418 -1.80 -12.14 30.30
N LYS A 419 -2.48 -13.25 30.58
CA LYS A 419 -1.88 -14.57 30.81
C LYS A 419 -2.52 -15.61 29.90
N PRO A 420 -2.30 -15.51 28.57
CA PRO A 420 -2.88 -16.47 27.65
C PRO A 420 -2.28 -17.87 27.89
N ASN A 421 -3.03 -18.88 27.50
CA ASN A 421 -2.61 -20.27 27.59
C ASN A 421 -2.84 -20.95 26.24
N PHE A 422 -1.76 -21.17 25.51
CA PHE A 422 -1.83 -21.68 24.14
C PHE A 422 -1.47 -23.17 24.06
N PHE A 423 -2.18 -23.89 23.20
CA PHE A 423 -1.91 -25.27 22.78
C PHE A 423 -1.72 -26.27 23.92
N GLN A 424 -2.61 -26.21 24.91
CA GLN A 424 -2.63 -27.13 26.04
C GLN A 424 -3.43 -28.38 25.69
N GLU A 425 -2.86 -29.56 25.95
CA GLU A 425 -3.61 -30.81 25.91
C GLU A 425 -4.53 -30.91 27.15
N LEU A 426 -5.82 -31.12 26.91
CA LEU A 426 -6.84 -31.34 27.93
C LEU A 426 -7.21 -32.82 28.01
N LYS A 427 -8.04 -33.16 29.00
CA LYS A 427 -8.54 -34.53 29.13
C LYS A 427 -9.37 -34.90 27.88
N PRO A 428 -9.18 -36.10 27.31
CA PRO A 428 -10.00 -36.56 26.20
C PRO A 428 -11.50 -36.52 26.52
N VAL A 429 -12.29 -36.14 25.51
CA VAL A 429 -13.75 -36.10 25.61
C VAL A 429 -14.30 -37.46 25.21
N LYS A 430 -15.12 -38.05 26.08
CA LYS A 430 -15.83 -39.30 25.79
C LYS A 430 -17.08 -39.02 24.99
N VAL A 431 -17.25 -39.74 23.89
CA VAL A 431 -18.42 -39.67 23.03
C VAL A 431 -19.42 -40.73 23.50
N SER A 432 -20.61 -40.31 23.93
CA SER A 432 -21.66 -41.20 24.42
C SER A 432 -22.82 -41.22 23.43
N ASN A 433 -23.18 -42.39 22.91
CA ASN A 433 -24.22 -42.54 21.88
C ASN A 433 -23.97 -41.66 20.63
N GLY A 434 -22.70 -41.48 20.25
CA GLY A 434 -22.33 -40.63 19.12
C GLY A 434 -22.42 -39.12 19.39
N THR A 435 -22.62 -38.68 20.63
CA THR A 435 -22.72 -37.25 20.97
C THR A 435 -21.75 -36.84 22.07
N PHE A 436 -21.33 -35.58 22.05
CA PHE A 436 -20.59 -34.91 23.11
C PHE A 436 -20.93 -33.42 23.16
N SER A 437 -20.67 -32.75 24.28
CA SER A 437 -20.92 -31.31 24.45
C SER A 437 -19.69 -30.61 25.01
N LEU A 438 -19.50 -29.35 24.61
CA LEU A 438 -18.45 -28.46 25.08
C LEU A 438 -19.08 -27.15 25.56
N ASP A 439 -18.60 -26.65 26.69
CA ASP A 439 -18.88 -25.29 27.13
C ASP A 439 -17.80 -24.39 26.51
N LEU A 440 -18.17 -23.60 25.51
CA LEU A 440 -17.28 -22.72 24.77
C LEU A 440 -17.39 -21.31 25.33
N ASP A 441 -16.26 -20.74 25.77
CA ASP A 441 -16.17 -19.32 26.10
C ASP A 441 -15.66 -18.52 24.88
N VAL A 442 -15.55 -17.20 25.04
CA VAL A 442 -15.04 -16.30 24.00
C VAL A 442 -13.52 -16.38 23.87
N ASP A 443 -12.99 -16.06 22.69
CA ASP A 443 -11.55 -16.03 22.40
C ASP A 443 -10.83 -17.36 22.72
N GLU A 444 -11.46 -18.48 22.33
CA GLU A 444 -10.92 -19.83 22.46
C GLU A 444 -10.73 -20.52 21.11
N VAL A 445 -9.72 -21.40 21.05
CA VAL A 445 -9.54 -22.34 19.94
C VAL A 445 -9.45 -23.76 20.50
N TYR A 446 -10.27 -24.66 19.97
CA TYR A 446 -10.25 -26.08 20.31
C TYR A 446 -9.91 -26.91 19.08
N THR A 447 -9.08 -27.93 19.27
CA THR A 447 -8.96 -29.03 18.32
C THR A 447 -9.35 -30.33 18.99
N LEU A 448 -10.39 -31.00 18.45
CA LEU A 448 -10.81 -32.33 18.86
C LEU A 448 -10.42 -33.32 17.77
N THR A 449 -9.67 -34.35 18.10
CA THR A 449 -9.13 -35.25 17.08
C THR A 449 -8.96 -36.68 17.56
N THR A 450 -8.99 -37.63 16.62
CA THR A 450 -8.56 -39.02 16.86
C THR A 450 -7.04 -39.17 16.80
N ILE A 451 -6.32 -38.17 16.31
CA ILE A 451 -4.86 -38.20 16.20
C ILE A 451 -4.22 -38.01 17.58
N THR A 452 -3.28 -38.90 17.90
CA THR A 452 -2.56 -38.94 19.18
C THR A 452 -1.18 -38.30 19.14
N THR A 453 -0.73 -37.81 17.97
CA THR A 453 0.66 -37.34 17.76
C THR A 453 0.89 -35.88 18.12
N GLY A 454 -0.15 -35.13 18.53
CA GLY A 454 -0.02 -33.72 18.88
C GLY A 454 0.99 -33.49 19.99
N SER A 455 1.74 -32.40 19.89
CA SER A 455 2.77 -32.05 20.87
C SER A 455 3.06 -30.55 20.87
N LYS A 456 3.10 -29.96 22.07
CA LYS A 456 3.58 -28.59 22.28
C LYS A 456 5.10 -28.61 22.43
N GLY A 457 5.81 -28.40 21.32
CA GLY A 457 7.26 -28.34 21.28
C GLY A 457 7.83 -27.26 22.21
N SER A 458 8.95 -27.56 22.85
CA SER A 458 9.60 -26.60 23.76
C SER A 458 11.11 -26.73 23.68
N TYR A 459 11.78 -25.58 23.70
CA TYR A 459 13.20 -25.43 23.95
C TYR A 459 13.41 -24.55 25.19
N PRO A 460 14.60 -24.55 25.82
CA PRO A 460 14.94 -23.59 26.85
C PRO A 460 14.76 -22.15 26.34
N GLU A 461 14.41 -21.24 27.25
CA GLU A 461 14.26 -19.82 26.93
C GLU A 461 15.52 -19.27 26.23
N PRO A 462 15.36 -18.52 25.12
CA PRO A 462 16.49 -17.89 24.47
C PRO A 462 17.11 -16.79 25.34
N PRO A 463 18.29 -16.27 24.97
CA PRO A 463 18.85 -15.09 25.61
C PRO A 463 17.83 -13.94 25.65
N GLY A 464 17.97 -13.07 26.66
CA GLY A 464 17.16 -11.85 26.72
C GLY A 464 17.47 -10.91 25.56
N SER A 465 16.45 -10.15 25.12
CA SER A 465 16.60 -9.13 24.07
C SER A 465 17.74 -8.16 24.40
N ALA A 466 18.51 -7.80 23.37
CA ALA A 466 19.57 -6.81 23.47
C ALA A 466 19.61 -5.92 22.23
N PRO A 467 19.89 -4.61 22.38
CA PRO A 467 20.03 -3.72 21.23
C PRO A 467 21.25 -4.11 20.38
N PHE A 468 21.27 -3.63 19.13
CA PHE A 468 22.41 -3.85 18.24
C PHE A 468 23.73 -3.38 18.88
N PRO A 469 24.86 -4.07 18.65
CA PRO A 469 26.15 -3.69 19.22
C PRO A 469 26.52 -2.22 18.99
N LYS A 470 26.74 -1.46 20.07
CA LYS A 470 27.15 -0.03 20.02
C LYS A 470 28.44 0.22 19.24
N LYS A 471 29.26 -0.81 19.06
CA LYS A 471 30.44 -0.82 18.21
C LYS A 471 30.33 -2.06 17.33
N TYR A 472 30.34 -1.82 16.02
CA TYR A 472 30.28 -2.86 15.00
C TYR A 472 31.35 -2.53 13.95
N SER A 473 31.97 -3.58 13.42
CA SER A 473 32.92 -3.51 12.31
C SER A 473 32.85 -4.81 11.54
N ASP A 474 32.88 -4.70 10.22
CA ASP A 474 32.99 -5.82 9.29
C ASP A 474 34.07 -5.43 8.28
N ASP A 475 35.08 -6.29 8.12
CA ASP A 475 36.16 -6.10 7.14
C ASP A 475 35.91 -6.88 5.84
N PHE A 476 34.81 -7.65 5.80
CA PHE A 476 34.39 -8.51 4.71
C PHE A 476 35.42 -9.57 4.31
N ASP A 477 36.42 -9.88 5.16
CA ASP A 477 37.48 -10.85 4.88
C ASP A 477 36.98 -12.30 5.00
N VAL A 478 36.06 -12.67 4.12
CA VAL A 478 35.40 -13.98 4.07
C VAL A 478 35.62 -14.60 2.70
N LYS A 479 36.56 -15.54 2.62
CA LYS A 479 36.94 -16.20 1.36
C LYS A 479 35.81 -17.02 0.72
N ASN A 480 35.07 -17.76 1.55
CA ASN A 480 33.99 -18.64 1.12
C ASN A 480 32.76 -18.37 2.00
N PRO A 481 32.03 -17.27 1.75
CA PRO A 481 30.88 -16.93 2.57
C PRO A 481 29.77 -17.95 2.35
N TYR A 482 29.03 -18.28 3.42
CA TYR A 482 27.94 -19.25 3.34
C TYR A 482 26.69 -18.66 2.67
N PHE A 483 26.51 -17.35 2.76
CA PHE A 483 25.48 -16.56 2.08
C PHE A 483 26.15 -15.51 1.19
N SER A 484 25.48 -15.02 0.15
CA SER A 484 26.07 -14.09 -0.83
C SER A 484 26.34 -12.69 -0.27
N GLU A 485 25.71 -12.29 0.82
CA GLU A 485 25.79 -10.96 1.42
C GLU A 485 26.31 -11.02 2.87
N ALA A 486 26.98 -9.95 3.31
CA ALA A 486 27.47 -9.79 4.68
C ALA A 486 26.33 -9.67 5.71
N PRO A 487 26.50 -10.20 6.93
CA PRO A 487 25.43 -10.21 7.92
C PRO A 487 24.96 -8.81 8.31
N HIS A 488 23.70 -8.68 8.71
CA HIS A 488 23.04 -7.47 9.22
C HIS A 488 22.83 -6.32 8.23
N PHE A 489 23.58 -6.26 7.12
CA PHE A 489 23.24 -5.37 6.02
C PHE A 489 21.88 -5.78 5.44
N ALA A 490 21.00 -4.81 5.25
CA ALA A 490 19.67 -5.01 4.70
C ALA A 490 19.50 -4.06 3.52
N ASP A 491 19.71 -4.58 2.31
CA ASP A 491 19.59 -3.84 1.06
C ASP A 491 18.17 -3.31 0.87
N GLN A 492 18.03 -1.99 0.66
CA GLN A 492 16.73 -1.33 0.48
C GLN A 492 16.52 -0.84 -0.95
N THR A 493 17.60 -0.70 -1.72
CA THR A 493 17.61 -0.46 -3.17
C THR A 493 18.98 -0.89 -3.69
N GLY A 494 19.03 -1.60 -4.80
CA GLY A 494 20.28 -2.25 -5.27
C GLY A 494 20.56 -3.55 -4.51
N VAL A 495 21.57 -4.29 -4.95
CA VAL A 495 21.98 -5.56 -4.33
C VAL A 495 23.47 -5.49 -4.02
N PHE A 496 23.85 -5.87 -2.80
CA PHE A 496 25.22 -5.84 -2.31
C PHE A 496 25.70 -7.27 -2.05
N GLU A 497 26.84 -7.66 -2.62
CA GLU A 497 27.37 -9.01 -2.50
C GLU A 497 28.82 -9.01 -2.01
N TYR A 498 29.22 -10.07 -1.30
CA TYR A 498 30.62 -10.37 -1.07
C TYR A 498 31.35 -10.47 -2.42
N PHE A 499 32.47 -9.78 -2.54
CA PHE A 499 33.25 -9.71 -3.76
C PHE A 499 34.73 -9.95 -3.48
N MET A 500 35.33 -10.82 -4.29
CA MET A 500 36.76 -11.12 -4.23
C MET A 500 37.47 -10.52 -5.46
N ASN A 501 38.30 -9.51 -5.24
CA ASN A 501 39.13 -8.92 -6.27
C ASN A 501 40.49 -9.61 -6.36
N LEU A 502 40.61 -10.61 -7.24
CA LEU A 502 41.86 -11.36 -7.45
C LEU A 502 43.02 -10.53 -8.02
N THR A 503 42.75 -9.31 -8.49
CA THR A 503 43.79 -8.43 -9.06
C THR A 503 44.38 -7.46 -8.03
N ASP A 504 43.75 -7.31 -6.87
CA ASP A 504 44.29 -6.54 -5.75
C ASP A 504 45.11 -7.48 -4.85
N ALA A 505 46.40 -7.22 -4.69
CA ALA A 505 47.28 -7.95 -3.77
C ALA A 505 47.40 -7.26 -2.39
N GLY A 506 46.61 -6.22 -2.16
CA GLY A 506 46.65 -5.34 -1.00
C GLY A 506 45.61 -5.69 0.07
N ALA A 507 45.03 -4.67 0.70
CA ALA A 507 44.12 -4.81 1.84
C ALA A 507 42.64 -4.99 1.45
N HIS A 508 42.31 -4.89 0.16
CA HIS A 508 40.93 -4.92 -0.35
C HIS A 508 40.69 -6.12 -1.27
N VAL A 509 41.29 -7.27 -0.94
CA VAL A 509 41.06 -8.53 -1.68
C VAL A 509 39.61 -8.97 -1.55
N TYR A 510 39.02 -8.78 -0.38
CA TYR A 510 37.62 -9.09 -0.09
C TYR A 510 36.89 -7.80 0.30
N THR A 511 35.73 -7.59 -0.31
CA THR A 511 34.95 -6.35 -0.18
C THR A 511 33.46 -6.65 -0.28
N LEU A 512 32.61 -5.68 0.06
CA LEU A 512 31.19 -5.70 -0.28
C LEU A 512 30.96 -4.80 -1.51
N ARG A 513 30.28 -5.31 -2.54
CA ARG A 513 30.11 -4.63 -3.84
C ARG A 513 28.64 -4.53 -4.22
N GLN A 514 28.20 -3.34 -4.62
CA GLN A 514 26.90 -3.15 -5.27
C GLN A 514 26.96 -3.70 -6.70
N VAL A 515 26.12 -4.68 -7.06
CA VAL A 515 26.25 -5.45 -8.31
C VAL A 515 25.29 -5.03 -9.42
N LEU A 516 24.22 -4.28 -9.15
CA LEU A 516 23.29 -3.86 -10.20
C LEU A 516 23.86 -2.71 -11.03
N THR A 517 23.75 -2.85 -12.36
CA THR A 517 24.19 -1.84 -13.33
C THR A 517 23.03 -1.09 -13.99
N GLN A 518 21.80 -1.53 -13.76
CA GLN A 518 20.57 -0.94 -14.30
C GLN A 518 19.43 -1.14 -13.32
N SER A 519 18.42 -0.26 -13.38
CA SER A 519 17.21 -0.41 -12.58
C SER A 519 16.44 -1.68 -12.96
N PRO A 520 15.90 -2.41 -11.97
CA PRO A 520 15.07 -3.59 -12.22
C PRO A 520 13.68 -3.21 -12.75
N VAL A 521 12.90 -4.21 -13.16
CA VAL A 521 11.45 -4.11 -13.27
C VAL A 521 10.89 -4.11 -11.85
N THR A 522 10.60 -2.93 -11.34
CA THR A 522 10.33 -2.71 -9.92
C THR A 522 8.92 -3.16 -9.52
N TRP A 523 8.80 -3.64 -8.28
CA TRP A 523 7.49 -3.85 -7.67
C TRP A 523 7.00 -2.53 -7.06
N VAL A 524 7.77 -1.92 -6.15
CA VAL A 524 7.49 -0.57 -5.60
C VAL A 524 8.34 0.51 -6.29
N ALA A 525 8.27 1.74 -5.78
CA ALA A 525 9.16 2.82 -6.20
C ALA A 525 10.52 2.73 -5.47
N ASP A 526 11.42 1.88 -5.98
CA ASP A 526 12.83 1.87 -5.59
C ASP A 526 13.45 3.28 -5.62
N ALA A 527 14.46 3.52 -4.78
CA ALA A 527 15.19 4.79 -4.83
C ALA A 527 16.03 4.90 -6.12
N ASP A 528 16.38 6.12 -6.52
CA ASP A 528 17.29 6.31 -7.67
C ASP A 528 18.75 5.96 -7.31
N GLN A 529 19.07 5.87 -6.02
CA GLN A 529 20.40 5.53 -5.50
C GLN A 529 20.32 4.24 -4.69
N SER A 530 21.30 3.35 -4.88
CA SER A 530 21.41 2.12 -4.10
C SER A 530 21.78 2.41 -2.65
N ILE A 531 21.15 1.73 -1.71
CA ILE A 531 21.39 1.89 -0.27
C ILE A 531 21.15 0.56 0.47
N SER A 532 22.05 0.24 1.38
CA SER A 532 21.91 -0.84 2.35
C SER A 532 21.98 -0.25 3.75
N VAL A 533 21.03 -0.63 4.62
CA VAL A 533 20.93 -0.12 6.00
C VAL A 533 21.39 -1.16 7.00
N ILE A 534 21.93 -0.72 8.14
CA ILE A 534 22.44 -1.57 9.21
C ILE A 534 22.38 -0.83 10.55
N GLY A 535 22.18 -1.58 11.63
CA GLY A 535 22.40 -1.12 12.99
C GLY A 535 21.13 -1.03 13.83
N ASP A 536 21.01 0.05 14.60
CA ASP A 536 19.88 0.33 15.48
C ASP A 536 19.29 1.70 15.14
N TYR A 537 18.01 1.69 14.81
CA TYR A 537 17.24 2.87 14.39
C TYR A 537 17.25 3.99 15.45
N SER A 538 17.40 3.65 16.73
CA SER A 538 17.41 4.62 17.83
C SER A 538 18.71 5.44 17.93
N TRP A 539 19.75 5.11 17.15
CA TRP A 539 21.06 5.73 17.26
C TRP A 539 21.07 7.22 16.90
N GLN A 540 21.29 8.05 17.94
CA GLN A 540 21.41 9.49 17.78
C GLN A 540 22.84 9.97 17.57
N LYS A 541 23.81 9.42 18.31
CA LYS A 541 25.23 9.81 18.24
C LYS A 541 26.02 8.68 17.60
N ILE A 542 26.46 8.90 16.37
CA ILE A 542 27.09 7.84 15.57
C ILE A 542 28.28 8.40 14.80
N SER A 543 29.29 7.55 14.66
CA SER A 543 30.42 7.75 13.77
C SER A 543 30.48 6.56 12.84
N VAL A 544 30.29 6.79 11.55
CA VAL A 544 30.34 5.78 10.50
C VAL A 544 31.65 5.98 9.73
N SER A 545 32.39 4.91 9.52
CA SER A 545 33.60 4.94 8.69
C SER A 545 33.61 3.74 7.75
N CYS A 546 33.86 3.96 6.47
CA CYS A 546 33.93 2.92 5.46
C CYS A 546 35.00 3.25 4.42
N ASP A 547 35.73 2.25 3.96
CA ASP A 547 36.59 2.36 2.78
C ASP A 547 35.74 2.16 1.54
N VAL A 548 35.79 3.11 0.61
CA VAL A 548 34.95 3.16 -0.59
C VAL A 548 35.78 3.18 -1.86
N TYR A 549 35.23 2.59 -2.92
CA TYR A 549 35.83 2.52 -4.24
C TYR A 549 34.78 2.87 -5.30
N MET A 550 35.11 3.78 -6.20
CA MET A 550 34.24 4.18 -7.31
C MET A 550 34.76 3.57 -8.61
N GLU A 551 33.94 2.74 -9.26
CA GLU A 551 34.31 2.07 -10.51
C GLU A 551 34.07 2.91 -11.76
N LYS A 552 33.03 3.75 -11.75
CA LYS A 552 32.64 4.53 -12.92
C LYS A 552 33.42 5.84 -12.97
N VAL A 553 34.16 6.04 -14.06
CA VAL A 553 34.91 7.28 -14.33
C VAL A 553 33.93 8.45 -14.54
N ASP A 554 34.32 9.63 -14.04
CA ASP A 554 33.63 10.93 -14.08
C ASP A 554 32.25 11.03 -13.40
N THR A 555 31.41 10.01 -13.53
CA THR A 555 30.00 10.02 -13.06
C THR A 555 29.76 9.11 -11.86
N GLY A 556 30.76 8.33 -11.42
CA GLY A 556 30.64 7.50 -10.24
C GLY A 556 30.48 8.33 -8.97
N GLY A 557 29.60 7.88 -8.07
CA GLY A 557 29.40 8.48 -6.76
C GLY A 557 29.12 7.40 -5.72
N VAL A 558 29.58 7.61 -4.50
CA VAL A 558 29.34 6.73 -3.35
C VAL A 558 29.12 7.59 -2.11
N PHE A 559 28.43 7.04 -1.11
CA PHE A 559 28.17 7.75 0.13
C PHE A 559 28.25 6.84 1.36
N VAL A 560 28.46 7.45 2.52
CA VAL A 560 28.11 6.86 3.82
C VAL A 560 27.03 7.72 4.46
N ALA A 561 26.10 7.09 5.18
CA ALA A 561 24.97 7.79 5.78
C ALA A 561 24.86 7.53 7.28
N ALA A 562 24.15 8.40 7.98
CA ALA A 562 23.78 8.26 9.38
C ALA A 562 22.36 8.77 9.61
N ARG A 563 21.66 8.20 10.59
CA ARG A 563 20.27 8.55 10.95
C ARG A 563 19.29 8.44 9.78
N VAL A 564 19.43 7.37 9.00
CA VAL A 564 18.49 7.00 7.95
C VAL A 564 17.15 6.66 8.61
N ASP A 565 16.10 7.40 8.27
CA ASP A 565 14.81 7.37 8.99
C ASP A 565 13.76 6.43 8.39
N LYS A 566 13.95 5.99 7.14
CA LYS A 566 13.01 5.14 6.41
C LYS A 566 13.75 4.11 5.56
N GLY A 567 13.04 3.03 5.26
CA GLY A 567 13.43 1.98 4.33
C GLY A 567 12.19 1.36 3.70
N GLY A 568 12.36 0.17 3.15
CA GLY A 568 11.28 -0.61 2.55
C GLY A 568 10.65 0.08 1.35
N GLY A 569 9.33 -0.10 1.19
CA GLY A 569 8.53 0.57 0.16
C GLY A 569 8.59 2.11 0.19
N SER A 570 9.07 2.72 1.28
CA SER A 570 9.24 4.17 1.43
C SER A 570 10.68 4.66 1.23
N VAL A 571 11.60 3.80 0.78
CA VAL A 571 13.04 4.10 0.67
C VAL A 571 13.36 5.36 -0.17
N ARG A 572 12.56 5.67 -1.19
CA ARG A 572 12.75 6.89 -2.01
C ARG A 572 12.62 8.18 -1.20
N ASN A 573 11.81 8.18 -0.13
CA ASN A 573 11.52 9.34 0.72
C ASN A 573 12.41 9.43 1.97
N THR A 574 13.53 8.72 1.96
CA THR A 574 14.43 8.58 3.12
C THR A 574 15.17 9.88 3.41
N ARG A 575 15.15 10.28 4.68
CA ARG A 575 15.95 11.37 5.24
C ARG A 575 17.02 10.84 6.18
N GLY A 576 18.04 11.67 6.39
CA GLY A 576 19.21 11.36 7.20
C GLY A 576 20.31 12.39 7.00
N ILE A 577 21.56 11.96 7.17
CA ILE A 577 22.73 12.75 6.81
C ILE A 577 23.57 11.87 5.90
N PHE A 578 23.62 12.21 4.62
CA PHE A 578 24.32 11.45 3.59
C PHE A 578 25.59 12.19 3.19
N PHE A 579 26.76 11.57 3.29
CA PHE A 579 28.04 12.14 2.88
C PHE A 579 28.51 11.47 1.59
N TRP A 580 28.32 12.16 0.48
CA TRP A 580 28.62 11.75 -0.88
C TRP A 580 30.00 12.21 -1.32
N VAL A 581 30.71 11.36 -2.05
CA VAL A 581 31.90 11.74 -2.83
C VAL A 581 31.75 11.25 -4.27
N PHE A 582 32.28 12.03 -5.21
CA PHE A 582 32.10 11.79 -6.64
C PHE A 582 33.45 11.66 -7.36
N ALA A 583 33.46 10.92 -8.47
CA ALA A 583 34.65 10.69 -9.28
C ALA A 583 35.16 11.96 -9.99
N ASP A 584 34.34 13.00 -10.10
CA ASP A 584 34.70 14.32 -10.65
C ASP A 584 35.52 15.20 -9.67
N GLY A 585 35.79 14.70 -8.47
CA GLY A 585 36.55 15.40 -7.45
C GLY A 585 35.74 16.35 -6.57
N THR A 586 34.42 16.16 -6.49
CA THR A 586 33.52 16.88 -5.58
C THR A 586 32.96 15.99 -4.46
N TYR A 587 32.42 16.63 -3.41
CA TYR A 587 31.60 16.00 -2.38
C TYR A 587 30.30 16.77 -2.16
N LYS A 588 29.28 16.07 -1.65
CA LYS A 588 28.03 16.65 -1.14
C LYS A 588 27.69 16.06 0.21
N VAL A 589 26.98 16.82 1.02
CA VAL A 589 26.30 16.36 2.23
C VAL A 589 24.85 16.74 2.10
N THR A 590 23.94 15.77 2.15
CA THR A 590 22.51 16.01 1.93
C THR A 590 21.69 15.51 3.11
N ASN A 591 20.46 16.02 3.25
CA ASN A 591 19.52 15.58 4.29
C ASN A 591 18.64 14.41 3.83
N ASP A 592 18.68 14.07 2.57
CA ASP A 592 17.78 13.18 1.87
C ASP A 592 18.55 12.33 0.86
N LEU A 593 18.00 11.15 0.54
CA LEU A 593 18.62 10.19 -0.36
C LEU A 593 18.59 10.63 -1.83
N SER A 594 17.58 11.38 -2.27
CA SER A 594 17.51 11.93 -3.64
C SER A 594 18.58 13.00 -3.89
N GLY A 595 19.10 13.61 -2.82
CA GLY A 595 20.21 14.55 -2.87
C GLY A 595 19.78 15.97 -3.21
N GLU A 596 18.51 16.31 -2.98
CA GLU A 596 17.88 17.59 -3.27
C GLU A 596 18.18 18.64 -2.19
N ILE A 597 18.21 18.24 -0.91
CA ILE A 597 18.45 19.13 0.21
C ILE A 597 19.94 19.10 0.59
N ILE A 598 20.72 19.98 -0.03
CA ILE A 598 22.15 20.10 0.18
C ILE A 598 22.45 20.86 1.48
N LEU A 599 23.13 20.20 2.42
CA LEU A 599 23.63 20.77 3.67
C LEU A 599 25.04 21.35 3.53
N ALA A 600 25.88 20.74 2.69
CA ALA A 600 27.22 21.22 2.36
C ALA A 600 27.70 20.59 1.03
N GLU A 601 28.56 21.29 0.30
CA GLU A 601 29.22 20.75 -0.89
C GLU A 601 30.59 21.41 -1.09
N GLY A 602 31.46 20.77 -1.88
CA GLY A 602 32.78 21.34 -2.17
C GLY A 602 33.72 20.39 -2.88
N PRO A 603 34.98 20.80 -3.08
CA PRO A 603 35.99 19.95 -3.70
C PRO A 603 36.49 18.87 -2.72
N SER A 604 36.53 17.62 -3.18
CA SER A 604 37.04 16.45 -2.45
C SER A 604 38.37 15.93 -2.99
N ARG A 605 38.67 16.20 -4.28
CA ARG A 605 39.78 15.60 -5.04
C ARG A 605 39.72 14.07 -5.14
N THR A 606 38.53 13.49 -4.97
CA THR A 606 38.30 12.07 -5.22
C THR A 606 38.32 11.78 -6.72
N ARG A 607 38.66 10.54 -7.10
CA ARG A 607 38.64 10.07 -8.49
C ARG A 607 38.26 8.59 -8.53
N ALA A 608 37.80 8.12 -9.68
CA ALA A 608 37.54 6.69 -9.89
C ALA A 608 38.80 5.84 -9.74
N HIS A 609 38.61 4.56 -9.48
CA HIS A 609 39.65 3.53 -9.32
C HIS A 609 40.68 3.77 -8.21
N VAL A 610 40.31 4.52 -7.17
CA VAL A 610 41.14 4.75 -5.99
C VAL A 610 40.32 4.54 -4.72
N TRP A 611 40.93 3.90 -3.73
CA TRP A 611 40.35 3.68 -2.41
C TRP A 611 40.43 4.94 -1.53
N TYR A 612 39.32 5.26 -0.89
CA TYR A 612 39.21 6.36 0.07
C TYR A 612 38.52 5.89 1.35
N THR A 613 39.00 6.34 2.50
CA THR A 613 38.27 6.18 3.76
C THR A 613 37.37 7.40 3.98
N LEU A 614 36.06 7.17 4.00
CA LEU A 614 35.07 8.15 4.42
C LEU A 614 34.79 7.98 5.91
N THR A 615 34.76 9.08 6.65
CA THR A 615 34.29 9.10 8.04
C THR A 615 33.27 10.22 8.25
N LEU A 616 32.06 9.84 8.63
CA LEU A 616 30.95 10.72 8.98
C LEU A 616 30.68 10.63 10.49
N THR A 617 30.87 11.73 11.22
CA THR A 617 30.55 11.79 12.66
C THR A 617 29.45 12.80 12.92
N VAL A 618 28.34 12.31 13.49
CA VAL A 618 27.15 13.09 13.85
C VAL A 618 27.04 13.19 15.37
N GLN A 619 27.14 14.41 15.90
CA GLN A 619 26.99 14.71 17.33
C GLN A 619 25.95 15.81 17.54
N PHE A 620 24.98 15.57 18.43
CA PHE A 620 24.06 16.58 18.93
C PHE A 620 24.20 16.80 20.44
N PHE A 621 24.04 18.05 20.87
CA PHE A 621 23.85 18.44 22.26
C PHE A 621 22.35 18.67 22.52
N LEU A 622 21.82 18.11 23.62
CA LEU A 622 20.49 18.38 24.14
C LEU A 622 20.39 19.86 24.55
N ALA A 623 19.77 20.70 23.73
CA ALA A 623 19.18 21.94 24.21
C ALA A 623 18.15 22.47 23.21
N TRP A 624 17.05 21.76 22.91
CA TRP A 624 15.91 22.37 22.20
C TRP A 624 14.57 21.57 22.22
N TRP A 625 14.30 20.77 23.27
CA TRP A 625 12.99 20.09 23.41
C TRP A 625 11.94 20.89 24.22
N LEU A 626 12.18 22.18 24.46
CA LEU A 626 11.23 23.08 25.12
C LEU A 626 11.24 24.47 24.44
N ARG A 627 10.66 24.60 23.23
CA ARG A 627 9.92 25.78 22.77
C ARG A 627 9.33 25.59 21.38
N ARG A 628 8.09 26.06 21.21
CA ARG A 628 7.34 26.21 19.96
C ARG A 628 8.19 26.84 18.84
N TRP A 629 8.10 26.35 17.60
CA TRP A 629 8.56 27.07 16.41
C TRP A 629 7.40 27.74 15.68
N THR A 630 7.51 29.06 15.58
CA THR A 630 6.79 29.96 14.68
C THR A 630 7.65 30.19 13.43
N PRO A 631 7.08 30.21 12.21
CA PRO A 631 7.84 30.45 10.99
C PRO A 631 7.99 31.96 10.78
N ASN A 632 9.15 32.52 11.16
CA ASN A 632 9.74 33.73 10.60
C ASN A 632 10.99 34.14 11.39
N GLN A 633 12.10 33.41 11.23
CA GLN A 633 13.44 33.95 11.49
C GLN A 633 14.44 33.37 10.49
N LYS A 634 15.16 34.26 9.80
CA LYS A 634 16.41 33.95 9.07
C LYS A 634 17.32 33.13 10.00
N VAL A 635 17.72 31.95 9.57
CA VAL A 635 18.65 31.09 10.32
C VAL A 635 20.01 31.78 10.39
N VAL A 636 20.26 32.42 11.53
CA VAL A 636 21.61 32.72 12.03
C VAL A 636 22.07 31.48 12.81
N SER A 637 23.30 31.05 12.53
CA SER A 637 23.99 29.84 13.02
C SER A 637 23.48 29.23 14.33
N SER A 638 23.16 27.93 14.31
CA SER A 638 23.05 27.10 15.52
C SER A 638 24.09 25.97 15.48
N ASN A 639 24.81 25.81 16.58
CA ASN A 639 25.98 24.93 16.76
C ASN A 639 25.65 23.45 16.57
N HIS A 640 25.78 22.95 15.34
CA HIS A 640 25.85 21.53 15.02
C HIS A 640 27.31 21.17 14.77
N ARG A 641 27.88 20.22 15.53
CA ARG A 641 29.22 19.70 15.25
C ARG A 641 29.09 18.44 14.41
N MET A 642 29.04 18.62 13.08
CA MET A 642 29.34 17.55 12.14
C MET A 642 30.84 17.57 11.86
N ARG A 643 31.50 16.41 11.97
CA ARG A 643 32.91 16.26 11.58
C ARG A 643 32.98 15.27 10.43
N LEU A 644 33.43 15.78 9.29
CA LEU A 644 33.70 15.02 8.09
C LEU A 644 35.21 14.87 7.97
N SER A 645 35.67 13.67 7.62
CA SER A 645 37.05 13.48 7.19
C SER A 645 37.12 12.52 6.01
N LEU A 646 37.91 12.91 5.02
CA LEU A 646 38.29 12.10 3.87
C LEU A 646 39.80 11.81 3.99
N ARG A 647 40.17 10.53 3.98
CA ARG A 647 41.58 10.12 3.98
C ARG A 647 41.85 9.20 2.79
N SER A 648 42.88 9.51 2.01
CA SER A 648 43.34 8.65 0.93
C SER A 648 44.27 7.56 1.48
N VAL A 649 44.07 6.32 1.02
CA VAL A 649 44.96 5.19 1.33
C VAL A 649 45.80 4.92 0.09
N PHE A 650 47.04 5.41 0.06
CA PHE A 650 47.98 5.13 -1.01
C PHE A 650 48.83 3.91 -0.67
N LYS A 651 48.72 2.83 -1.44
CA LYS A 651 49.68 1.71 -1.42
C LYS A 651 49.95 1.23 -2.85
N GLY A 652 51.17 1.48 -3.35
CA GLY A 652 51.67 1.02 -4.65
C GLY A 652 52.46 2.08 -5.42
N CYS A 653 53.75 1.81 -5.68
CA CYS A 653 54.76 2.73 -6.23
C CYS A 653 54.52 3.16 -7.70
N SER A 654 54.77 4.44 -7.98
CA SER A 654 55.58 4.84 -9.15
C SER A 654 56.10 6.28 -8.99
N ILE A 655 57.43 6.39 -9.04
CA ILE A 655 58.30 7.58 -9.04
C ILE A 655 57.96 8.50 -10.23
N ILE A 656 57.86 9.83 -10.02
CA ILE A 656 58.64 10.86 -10.76
C ILE A 656 58.82 12.09 -9.83
N GLN A 657 60.08 12.42 -9.51
CA GLN A 657 60.52 13.67 -8.88
C GLN A 657 60.64 14.80 -9.90
N THR A 658 60.45 16.07 -9.48
CA THR A 658 61.33 17.20 -9.86
C THR A 658 61.21 18.37 -8.84
N SER A 659 62.12 18.35 -7.86
CA SER A 659 62.63 19.40 -6.92
C SER A 659 62.02 20.81 -6.78
N CYS A 660 62.02 21.33 -5.54
CA CYS A 660 61.92 22.76 -5.16
C CYS A 660 63.21 23.22 -4.43
N PRO A 661 63.71 24.46 -4.60
CA PRO A 661 65.10 24.81 -4.25
C PRO A 661 65.37 25.21 -2.79
N ASN A 662 64.35 25.37 -1.93
CA ASN A 662 64.52 25.80 -0.53
C ASN A 662 63.53 25.09 0.41
N SER A 663 63.97 24.79 1.63
CA SER A 663 63.24 24.00 2.64
C SER A 663 62.33 24.82 3.58
N SER A 664 61.91 26.03 3.20
CA SER A 664 61.07 26.89 4.03
C SER A 664 59.95 27.54 3.20
N CYS A 665 58.70 27.20 3.53
CA CYS A 665 57.50 27.75 2.89
C CYS A 665 57.30 29.22 3.32
N HIS A 666 57.17 30.12 2.35
CA HIS A 666 56.84 31.53 2.60
C HIS A 666 55.42 31.83 2.12
N ALA A 667 54.63 32.48 2.99
CA ALA A 667 53.30 33.00 2.66
C ALA A 667 53.42 34.47 2.22
N SER A 668 52.90 34.83 1.04
CA SER A 668 52.76 36.22 0.61
C SER A 668 51.28 36.61 0.51
N LEU A 669 50.92 37.76 1.09
CA LEU A 669 49.57 38.30 1.10
C LEU A 669 49.19 38.84 -0.29
N LEU A 670 48.04 38.44 -0.83
CA LEU A 670 47.55 38.97 -2.10
C LEU A 670 46.10 39.47 -1.90
N HIS A 671 46.00 40.75 -1.53
CA HIS A 671 44.76 41.46 -1.18
C HIS A 671 43.97 40.84 -0.01
N GLN A 672 43.15 41.68 0.64
CA GLN A 672 42.77 41.58 2.06
C GLN A 672 42.07 40.29 2.55
N ASN A 673 41.90 39.24 1.74
CA ASN A 673 41.32 37.96 2.20
C ASN A 673 41.92 36.68 1.57
N PHE A 674 43.08 36.72 0.89
CA PHE A 674 43.70 35.49 0.34
C PHE A 674 45.22 35.40 0.58
N ILE A 675 45.69 34.20 0.95
CA ILE A 675 47.11 33.84 1.12
C ILE A 675 47.46 32.76 0.07
N ARG A 676 48.56 32.96 -0.67
CA ARG A 676 49.13 31.95 -1.57
C ARG A 676 50.44 31.40 -0.97
N CYS A 677 50.55 30.07 -0.89
CA CYS A 677 51.82 29.38 -0.58
C CYS A 677 52.47 28.89 -1.87
N VAL A 678 53.80 28.98 -1.94
CA VAL A 678 54.60 28.57 -3.11
C VAL A 678 55.58 27.47 -2.70
N CYS A 679 55.07 26.26 -2.45
CA CYS A 679 55.76 24.95 -2.60
C CYS A 679 54.91 23.82 -2.00
N SER A 680 54.98 22.63 -2.57
CA SER A 680 54.19 21.44 -2.19
C SER A 680 54.95 20.50 -1.25
N SER A 681 55.20 20.93 -0.01
CA SER A 681 55.55 20.02 1.09
C SER A 681 54.52 20.11 2.19
N ASP A 682 54.15 18.97 2.77
CA ASP A 682 53.21 18.84 3.89
C ASP A 682 53.65 19.76 5.05
N PHE A 683 52.68 20.27 5.82
CA PHE A 683 52.82 21.18 7.00
C PHE A 683 52.51 22.67 6.87
N CYS A 684 51.60 23.11 5.99
CA CYS A 684 51.05 24.49 6.09
C CYS A 684 49.91 24.65 7.12
N ASN A 685 49.31 23.57 7.63
CA ASN A 685 48.06 23.64 8.40
C ASN A 685 48.17 23.26 9.89
N ALA A 686 49.35 23.28 10.49
CA ALA A 686 49.54 22.72 11.84
C ALA A 686 49.09 23.63 12.99
N ASN A 687 48.76 24.92 12.81
CA ASN A 687 48.38 25.77 13.94
C ASN A 687 47.62 27.07 13.55
N ILE A 688 46.35 26.96 13.13
CA ILE A 688 45.47 28.14 13.04
C ILE A 688 44.19 27.87 13.83
N THR A 689 44.06 28.58 14.97
CA THR A 689 42.87 28.59 15.81
C THR A 689 42.25 29.98 15.73
N PHE A 690 41.06 30.11 15.14
CA PHE A 690 40.32 31.39 15.14
C PHE A 690 39.57 31.56 16.47
N LYS A 691 39.94 32.60 17.24
CA LYS A 691 39.13 33.12 18.36
C LYS A 691 38.34 34.33 17.85
N GLN A 692 37.02 34.27 17.88
CA GLN A 692 36.19 35.43 17.54
C GLN A 692 35.87 36.21 18.83
N GLN A 693 36.39 37.43 18.92
CA GLN A 693 36.05 38.41 19.96
C GLN A 693 34.74 39.12 19.60
N ALA A 694 33.80 39.18 20.53
CA ALA A 694 32.57 39.95 20.44
C ALA A 694 32.86 41.46 20.50
N LYS A 695 32.20 42.24 19.65
CA LYS A 695 32.10 43.71 19.78
C LYS A 695 30.65 44.08 20.08
N GLN A 696 30.43 44.69 21.24
CA GLN A 696 29.22 45.43 21.59
C GLN A 696 29.16 46.74 20.79
N THR A 697 27.95 47.12 20.37
CA THR A 697 27.66 48.49 19.95
C THR A 697 26.32 48.90 20.54
N GLU A 698 26.35 49.92 21.41
CA GLU A 698 25.20 50.66 21.94
C GLU A 698 24.59 51.54 20.84
N TYR A 699 23.25 51.66 20.81
CA TYR A 699 22.58 52.83 20.23
C TYR A 699 21.26 53.14 20.96
N THR A 700 21.02 54.44 21.06
CA THR A 700 20.20 55.19 22.02
C THR A 700 18.73 55.36 21.60
N GLN A 701 17.83 55.54 22.58
CA GLN A 701 16.40 55.82 22.41
C GLN A 701 16.08 57.26 21.95
N PRO A 702 14.84 57.48 21.46
CA PRO A 702 14.08 58.67 21.83
C PRO A 702 12.71 58.35 22.46
N GLN A 703 12.37 59.12 23.51
CA GLN A 703 11.07 59.17 24.19
C GLN A 703 10.07 60.08 23.45
N TYR A 704 8.78 59.73 23.48
CA TYR A 704 7.67 60.68 23.53
C TYR A 704 6.55 60.13 24.44
N SER A 705 6.14 60.96 25.39
CA SER A 705 4.96 60.87 26.27
C SER A 705 3.66 61.06 25.46
N SER A 706 2.43 60.71 25.87
CA SER A 706 1.74 60.89 27.16
C SER A 706 0.31 60.31 27.11
N GLY A 707 -0.19 59.73 28.21
CA GLY A 707 -1.61 59.74 28.70
C GLY A 707 -2.69 58.96 27.91
N ILE A 708 -3.82 58.49 28.45
CA ILE A 708 -4.55 58.69 29.72
C ILE A 708 -5.65 57.57 29.82
N THR A 709 -5.77 56.95 31.01
CA THR A 709 -6.93 56.39 31.79
C THR A 709 -8.08 55.52 31.21
N ASP A 710 -8.35 54.44 31.97
CA ASP A 710 -9.64 53.92 32.53
C ASP A 710 -10.82 53.57 31.58
N LEU A 711 -11.75 52.61 31.82
CA LEU A 711 -12.41 52.14 33.04
C LEU A 711 -13.34 50.92 32.70
N LEU A 712 -13.49 49.94 33.63
CA LEU A 712 -14.68 49.17 34.13
C LEU A 712 -15.94 48.97 33.22
N THR A 713 -16.83 47.95 33.28
CA THR A 713 -17.27 46.86 34.18
C THR A 713 -18.50 46.18 33.53
N GLY A 714 -18.90 44.96 33.90
CA GLY A 714 -20.33 44.55 33.84
C GLY A 714 -20.66 43.06 33.65
N ASN A 715 -21.00 42.37 34.75
CA ASN A 715 -21.73 41.09 34.80
C ASN A 715 -23.26 41.34 34.79
N VAL A 716 -24.10 40.34 34.42
CA VAL A 716 -25.38 39.88 35.09
C VAL A 716 -26.24 38.92 34.20
N LEU A 717 -26.28 37.64 34.57
CA LEU A 717 -27.37 36.66 34.88
C LEU A 717 -28.87 36.75 34.38
N ILE A 718 -29.42 35.57 33.95
CA ILE A 718 -30.74 34.87 34.28
C ILE A 718 -32.00 34.86 33.32
N ILE A 719 -32.31 33.65 32.74
CA ILE A 719 -33.58 32.80 32.66
C ILE A 719 -34.92 33.38 32.09
N PRO A 720 -35.93 32.61 31.50
CA PRO A 720 -36.09 31.16 31.20
C PRO A 720 -36.54 30.75 29.76
N ALA A 721 -36.26 29.48 29.45
CA ALA A 721 -36.97 28.63 28.50
C ALA A 721 -38.11 27.85 29.20
N GLY A 722 -39.25 27.63 28.54
CA GLY A 722 -40.30 26.74 29.06
C GLY A 722 -41.63 26.75 28.32
N ALA A 723 -42.03 27.88 27.73
CA ALA A 723 -43.36 28.00 27.09
C ALA A 723 -43.36 27.73 25.58
N LEU A 724 -42.21 27.82 24.90
CA LEU A 724 -42.15 27.78 23.43
C LEU A 724 -42.15 26.34 22.85
N ILE A 725 -41.70 25.37 23.64
CA ILE A 725 -41.50 23.98 23.19
C ILE A 725 -42.83 23.19 23.15
N LEU A 726 -43.84 23.60 23.93
CA LEU A 726 -45.18 22.98 23.95
C LEU A 726 -46.09 23.44 22.81
N PHE A 727 -45.77 24.55 22.14
CA PHE A 727 -46.61 25.08 21.05
C PHE A 727 -46.23 24.50 19.68
N ILE A 728 -44.95 24.16 19.48
CA ILE A 728 -44.43 23.70 18.18
C ILE A 728 -44.75 22.22 17.92
N SER A 729 -44.81 21.40 18.99
CA SER A 729 -45.14 19.98 18.91
C SER A 729 -46.59 19.72 18.49
N LEU A 730 -47.52 20.65 18.76
CA LEU A 730 -48.94 20.52 18.38
C LEU A 730 -49.19 20.79 16.88
N VAL A 731 -48.35 21.60 16.25
CA VAL A 731 -48.52 22.04 14.84
C VAL A 731 -47.98 21.00 13.85
N MET A 732 -46.92 20.28 14.24
CA MET A 732 -46.29 19.24 13.40
C MET A 732 -47.17 17.99 13.27
N ALA A 733 -47.93 17.63 14.32
CA ALA A 733 -48.82 16.48 14.34
C ALA A 733 -50.02 16.58 13.37
N LEU A 734 -50.38 17.80 12.94
CA LEU A 734 -51.52 18.06 12.04
C LEU A 734 -51.16 18.00 10.55
N LYS A 735 -49.89 18.17 10.17
CA LYS A 735 -49.47 18.15 8.75
C LYS A 735 -49.14 16.75 8.20
N TRP A 736 -48.85 15.79 9.07
CA TRP A 736 -48.53 14.40 8.67
C TRP A 736 -49.75 13.66 8.04
N LYS A 737 -50.98 14.14 8.25
CA LYS A 737 -52.19 13.41 7.84
C LYS A 737 -52.67 13.61 6.39
N ILE A 738 -52.04 14.45 5.56
CA ILE A 738 -52.69 14.89 4.30
C ILE A 738 -52.03 14.41 2.99
N LEU A 739 -50.79 13.90 2.92
CA LEU A 739 -50.15 13.65 1.60
C LEU A 739 -49.44 12.29 1.43
N LEU A 740 -49.94 11.24 2.08
CA LEU A 740 -49.70 9.85 1.64
C LEU A 740 -50.86 9.42 0.73
N LYS A 741 -50.69 9.52 -0.61
CA LYS A 741 -51.42 8.71 -1.62
C LYS A 741 -51.07 9.09 -3.08
N HIS A 742 -50.19 8.31 -3.74
CA HIS A 742 -50.43 7.56 -5.00
C HIS A 742 -49.13 7.24 -5.78
N CYS A 743 -48.97 5.95 -6.10
CA CYS A 743 -47.87 5.30 -6.83
C CYS A 743 -47.95 5.44 -8.37
N ARG A 744 -46.83 5.33 -9.10
CA ARG A 744 -46.47 4.23 -10.05
C ARG A 744 -45.29 4.56 -11.01
N PRO A 745 -44.61 3.54 -11.60
CA PRO A 745 -43.35 3.66 -12.35
C PRO A 745 -43.56 3.98 -13.83
N VAL A 746 -42.56 4.61 -14.49
CA VAL A 746 -42.52 4.85 -15.94
C VAL A 746 -41.18 4.35 -16.52
N THR A 747 -41.30 3.58 -17.60
CA THR A 747 -40.27 2.97 -18.45
C THR A 747 -39.53 3.98 -19.35
N LEU A 748 -38.24 3.72 -19.60
CA LEU A 748 -37.33 4.45 -20.50
C LEU A 748 -37.71 4.36 -21.99
N PRO A 749 -37.56 5.44 -22.79
CA PRO A 749 -37.44 5.36 -24.23
C PRO A 749 -35.97 5.47 -24.70
N ASN A 750 -35.59 4.59 -25.64
CA ASN A 750 -34.41 4.71 -26.48
C ASN A 750 -34.47 6.00 -27.32
N THR A 751 -33.34 6.70 -27.47
CA THR A 751 -33.05 7.49 -28.69
C THR A 751 -31.53 7.55 -28.95
N HIS A 752 -31.10 6.96 -30.07
CA HIS A 752 -29.93 7.36 -30.83
C HIS A 752 -30.36 8.52 -31.75
N ASP A 753 -29.56 9.59 -31.80
CA ASP A 753 -29.18 10.35 -33.01
C ASP A 753 -28.48 11.66 -32.59
N VAL A 754 -27.15 11.71 -32.67
CA VAL A 754 -26.37 12.96 -32.55
C VAL A 754 -25.72 13.23 -33.90
N PHE A 755 -26.17 14.31 -34.56
CA PHE A 755 -25.62 14.81 -35.81
C PHE A 755 -24.27 15.51 -35.59
N GLU A 756 -23.26 15.14 -36.37
CA GLU A 756 -21.94 15.79 -36.38
C GLU A 756 -22.00 17.03 -37.29
N ILE A 757 -21.88 18.23 -36.70
CA ILE A 757 -21.95 19.51 -37.43
C ILE A 757 -20.54 20.08 -37.57
N SER A 758 -19.90 19.85 -38.71
CA SER A 758 -18.66 20.54 -39.09
C SER A 758 -18.98 21.66 -40.08
N ASN A 759 -18.65 22.90 -39.68
CA ASN A 759 -18.67 24.14 -40.48
C ASN A 759 -20.05 24.78 -40.78
N ILE A 760 -20.88 25.03 -39.76
CA ILE A 760 -21.92 26.07 -39.87
C ILE A 760 -21.27 27.45 -39.64
N ASP A 761 -21.74 28.47 -40.35
CA ASP A 761 -21.40 29.87 -40.08
C ASP A 761 -22.12 30.29 -38.78
N LEU A 762 -21.47 30.05 -37.63
CA LEU A 762 -22.09 30.21 -36.29
C LEU A 762 -22.57 31.64 -36.00
N ASP A 763 -22.08 32.65 -36.72
CA ASP A 763 -22.45 34.07 -36.54
C ASP A 763 -23.95 34.35 -36.80
N LYS A 764 -24.68 33.47 -37.49
CA LYS A 764 -26.12 33.68 -37.80
C LYS A 764 -27.10 32.98 -36.86
N HIS A 765 -26.61 32.13 -35.94
CA HIS A 765 -27.46 31.24 -35.15
C HIS A 765 -27.15 31.25 -33.65
N LEU A 766 -26.29 32.17 -33.19
CA LEU A 766 -25.92 32.35 -31.80
C LEU A 766 -26.42 33.70 -31.29
N GLU A 767 -27.21 33.69 -30.21
CA GLU A 767 -27.53 34.91 -29.46
C GLU A 767 -26.90 34.83 -28.07
N MET A 768 -25.99 35.76 -27.76
CA MET A 768 -25.43 35.91 -26.41
C MET A 768 -26.40 36.68 -25.53
N GLN A 769 -26.69 36.14 -24.34
CA GLN A 769 -27.64 36.74 -23.40
C GLN A 769 -26.92 37.36 -22.21
N LYS A 770 -26.49 36.53 -21.25
CA LYS A 770 -25.86 36.98 -20.00
C LYS A 770 -24.56 36.25 -19.76
N VAL A 771 -23.60 36.93 -19.13
CA VAL A 771 -22.38 36.29 -18.63
C VAL A 771 -22.75 35.38 -17.47
N VAL A 772 -22.30 34.13 -17.52
CA VAL A 772 -22.50 33.10 -16.50
C VAL A 772 -21.24 32.93 -15.65
N ALA A 773 -20.06 33.05 -16.24
CA ALA A 773 -18.78 32.99 -15.54
C ALA A 773 -17.71 33.80 -16.28
N CYS A 774 -16.80 34.42 -15.53
CA CYS A 774 -15.59 35.05 -16.05
C CYS A 774 -14.39 34.20 -15.59
N GLY A 775 -13.74 33.49 -16.52
CA GLY A 775 -12.56 32.67 -16.25
C GLY A 775 -11.26 33.40 -16.57
N HIS A 776 -10.12 32.79 -16.21
CA HIS A 776 -8.79 33.33 -16.51
C HIS A 776 -8.49 33.33 -18.02
N PHE A 777 -9.01 32.33 -18.75
CA PHE A 777 -8.74 32.13 -20.18
C PHE A 777 -9.94 32.43 -21.10
N ALA A 778 -11.16 32.47 -20.58
CA ALA A 778 -12.38 32.66 -21.38
C ALA A 778 -13.54 33.20 -20.54
N ASN A 779 -14.49 33.87 -21.20
CA ASN A 779 -15.77 34.24 -20.60
C ASN A 779 -16.86 33.28 -21.07
N VAL A 780 -17.67 32.78 -20.15
CA VAL A 780 -18.79 31.89 -20.46
C VAL A 780 -20.07 32.70 -20.46
N TRP A 781 -20.78 32.68 -21.58
CA TRP A 781 -22.07 33.32 -21.76
C TRP A 781 -23.16 32.26 -21.83
N GLN A 782 -24.32 32.53 -21.24
CA GLN A 782 -25.54 31.85 -21.62
C GLN A 782 -25.98 32.41 -22.96
N GLY A 783 -26.30 31.53 -23.89
CA GLY A 783 -26.87 31.90 -25.18
C GLY A 783 -27.93 30.92 -25.66
N THR A 784 -28.38 31.15 -26.88
CA THR A 784 -29.26 30.24 -27.61
C THR A 784 -28.55 29.77 -28.88
N PHE A 785 -28.63 28.47 -29.16
CA PHE A 785 -28.17 27.86 -30.41
C PHE A 785 -29.28 26.97 -30.93
N GLN A 786 -29.79 27.28 -32.13
CA GLN A 786 -30.91 26.56 -32.76
C GLN A 786 -32.17 26.44 -31.88
N GLY A 787 -32.43 27.43 -31.02
CA GLY A 787 -33.59 27.46 -30.11
C GLY A 787 -33.37 26.74 -28.78
N SER A 788 -32.25 26.06 -28.57
CA SER A 788 -31.87 25.45 -27.28
C SER A 788 -30.92 26.38 -26.51
N SER A 789 -31.04 26.41 -25.17
CA SER A 789 -30.13 27.18 -24.34
C SER A 789 -28.79 26.46 -24.22
N VAL A 790 -27.70 27.21 -24.41
CA VAL A 790 -26.32 26.69 -24.46
C VAL A 790 -25.37 27.58 -23.67
N ALA A 791 -24.22 27.02 -23.30
CA ALA A 791 -23.08 27.75 -22.77
C ALA A 791 -22.10 28.07 -23.90
N LEU A 792 -21.77 29.36 -24.07
CA LEU A 792 -20.85 29.87 -25.07
C LEU A 792 -19.56 30.28 -24.37
N LYS A 793 -18.53 29.45 -24.45
CA LYS A 793 -17.20 29.75 -23.88
C LYS A 793 -16.41 30.52 -24.93
N VAL A 794 -16.26 31.83 -24.72
CA VAL A 794 -15.67 32.79 -25.68
C VAL A 794 -14.24 33.10 -25.28
N PHE A 795 -13.31 32.85 -26.20
CA PHE A 795 -11.88 33.04 -26.06
C PHE A 795 -11.44 34.26 -26.87
N PRO A 796 -10.74 35.23 -26.25
CA PRO A 796 -10.09 36.33 -26.96
C PRO A 796 -9.16 35.80 -28.05
N THR A 797 -8.97 36.56 -29.13
CA THR A 797 -8.06 36.17 -30.24
C THR A 797 -6.64 35.81 -29.76
N ALA A 798 -6.16 36.44 -28.68
CA ALA A 798 -4.84 36.16 -28.10
C ALA A 798 -4.70 34.75 -27.48
N LEU A 799 -5.82 34.11 -27.12
CA LEU A 799 -5.87 32.80 -26.44
C LEU A 799 -6.31 31.68 -27.39
N GLN A 800 -6.02 31.82 -28.69
CA GLN A 800 -6.33 30.83 -29.71
C GLN A 800 -5.79 29.42 -29.38
N GLN A 801 -4.60 29.33 -28.77
CA GLN A 801 -3.99 28.05 -28.44
C GLN A 801 -4.75 27.30 -27.34
N GLU A 802 -5.22 28.00 -26.31
CA GLU A 802 -6.04 27.40 -25.24
C GLU A 802 -7.39 26.92 -25.79
N PHE A 803 -8.01 27.71 -26.67
CA PHE A 803 -9.20 27.27 -27.41
C PHE A 803 -8.94 26.00 -28.22
N ILE A 804 -7.82 25.92 -28.95
CA ILE A 804 -7.49 24.74 -29.76
C ILE A 804 -7.28 23.51 -28.88
N LYS A 805 -6.53 23.63 -27.78
CA LYS A 805 -6.28 22.52 -26.83
C LYS A 805 -7.59 21.94 -26.30
N GLU A 806 -8.45 22.79 -25.73
CA GLU A 806 -9.72 22.34 -25.14
C GLU A 806 -10.64 21.73 -26.21
N LYS A 807 -10.75 22.38 -27.38
CA LYS A 807 -11.53 21.88 -28.52
C LYS A 807 -11.03 20.52 -28.99
N ASP A 808 -9.71 20.31 -29.07
CA ASP A 808 -9.14 19.06 -29.56
C ASP A 808 -9.40 17.89 -28.58
N VAL A 809 -9.42 18.14 -27.27
CA VAL A 809 -9.83 17.14 -26.27
C VAL A 809 -11.29 16.74 -26.46
N TYR A 810 -12.22 17.70 -26.58
CA TYR A 810 -13.63 17.41 -26.84
C TYR A 810 -13.87 16.66 -28.16
N LYS A 811 -12.99 16.85 -29.15
CA LYS A 811 -13.07 16.19 -30.46
C LYS A 811 -12.36 14.83 -30.51
N LEU A 812 -11.76 14.35 -29.43
CA LEU A 812 -11.21 12.99 -29.43
C LEU A 812 -12.33 11.96 -29.68
N PRO A 813 -12.01 10.84 -30.34
CA PRO A 813 -13.01 9.81 -30.59
C PRO A 813 -13.57 9.24 -29.29
N LEU A 814 -14.85 8.92 -29.27
CA LEU A 814 -15.56 8.37 -28.09
C LEU A 814 -15.45 9.29 -26.85
N MET A 815 -15.50 10.61 -27.00
CA MET A 815 -15.54 11.56 -25.86
C MET A 815 -16.96 11.91 -25.38
N THR A 816 -17.95 11.10 -25.72
CA THR A 816 -19.35 11.35 -25.39
C THR A 816 -19.79 10.46 -24.23
N HIS A 817 -20.02 11.05 -23.06
CA HIS A 817 -20.46 10.36 -21.86
C HIS A 817 -21.26 11.31 -20.96
N SER A 818 -22.21 10.78 -20.17
CA SER A 818 -23.03 11.61 -19.28
C SER A 818 -22.20 12.39 -18.26
N GLY A 819 -21.08 11.84 -17.79
CA GLY A 819 -20.15 12.52 -16.88
C GLY A 819 -19.20 13.54 -17.53
N ILE A 820 -19.35 13.83 -18.84
CA ILE A 820 -18.60 14.86 -19.57
C ILE A 820 -19.62 15.87 -20.14
N VAL A 821 -19.33 17.17 -20.06
CA VAL A 821 -20.21 18.20 -20.63
C VAL A 821 -20.35 18.01 -22.14
N SER A 822 -21.59 18.03 -22.64
CA SER A 822 -21.83 17.76 -24.06
C SER A 822 -21.25 18.88 -24.93
N PHE A 823 -20.36 18.50 -25.85
CA PHE A 823 -19.80 19.40 -26.86
C PHE A 823 -20.75 19.49 -28.06
N LEU A 824 -21.26 20.68 -28.33
CA LEU A 824 -22.27 20.93 -29.37
C LEU A 824 -21.66 21.51 -30.65
N GLY A 825 -20.48 22.14 -30.54
CA GLY A 825 -19.76 22.68 -31.68
C GLY A 825 -18.73 23.74 -31.31
N HIS A 826 -18.04 24.28 -32.31
CA HIS A 826 -17.10 25.37 -32.14
C HIS A 826 -17.19 26.34 -33.32
N GLY A 827 -16.79 27.59 -33.12
CA GLY A 827 -16.91 28.63 -34.13
C GLY A 827 -16.10 29.88 -33.83
N LYS A 828 -16.50 30.97 -34.48
CA LYS A 828 -16.06 32.33 -34.16
C LYS A 828 -17.27 33.23 -34.03
N ILE A 829 -17.15 34.22 -33.15
CA ILE A 829 -18.05 35.37 -33.10
C ILE A 829 -17.19 36.61 -33.38
N GLY A 830 -17.35 37.21 -34.55
CA GLY A 830 -16.43 38.26 -35.03
C GLY A 830 -14.97 37.77 -35.13
N LYS A 831 -14.09 38.21 -34.22
CA LYS A 831 -12.66 37.82 -34.16
C LYS A 831 -12.34 36.81 -33.04
N GLU A 832 -13.29 36.54 -32.17
CA GLU A 832 -13.11 35.69 -30.99
C GLU A 832 -13.48 34.24 -31.31
N PHE A 833 -12.87 33.28 -30.62
CA PHE A 833 -13.16 31.85 -30.80
C PHE A 833 -14.23 31.42 -29.78
N VAL A 834 -15.15 30.54 -30.17
CA VAL A 834 -16.22 30.10 -29.28
C VAL A 834 -16.35 28.58 -29.26
N LEU A 835 -16.49 27.99 -28.07
CA LEU A 835 -17.00 26.63 -27.88
C LEU A 835 -18.47 26.71 -27.48
N VAL A 836 -19.30 25.90 -28.12
CA VAL A 836 -20.72 25.73 -27.81
C VAL A 836 -20.87 24.45 -27.01
N LEU A 837 -21.26 24.60 -25.75
CA LEU A 837 -21.36 23.52 -24.77
C LEU A 837 -22.79 23.44 -24.22
N GLU A 838 -23.14 22.28 -23.66
CA GLU A 838 -24.34 22.11 -22.86
C GLU A 838 -24.38 23.11 -21.69
N LEU A 839 -25.53 23.74 -21.46
CA LEU A 839 -25.75 24.61 -20.31
C LEU A 839 -26.26 23.80 -19.10
N ALA A 840 -25.39 23.58 -18.11
CA ALA A 840 -25.79 23.00 -16.84
C ALA A 840 -26.50 24.05 -15.96
N THR A 841 -27.80 23.87 -15.71
CA THR A 841 -28.65 24.90 -15.08
C THR A 841 -28.38 25.14 -13.61
N GLN A 842 -27.73 24.21 -12.90
CA GLN A 842 -27.30 24.40 -11.51
C GLN A 842 -25.89 25.01 -11.40
N GLY A 843 -25.23 25.32 -12.51
CA GLY A 843 -23.89 25.91 -12.50
C GLY A 843 -22.82 24.94 -11.98
N SER A 844 -21.71 25.49 -11.49
CA SER A 844 -20.61 24.68 -10.94
C SER A 844 -20.99 24.04 -9.60
N LEU A 845 -20.31 22.96 -9.25
CA LEU A 845 -20.44 22.26 -7.97
C LEU A 845 -20.16 23.22 -6.81
N ASN A 846 -19.14 24.07 -6.89
CA ASN A 846 -18.85 25.13 -5.92
C ASN A 846 -20.07 26.03 -5.69
N ALA A 847 -20.64 26.59 -6.77
CA ALA A 847 -21.80 27.47 -6.69
C ALA A 847 -23.05 26.72 -6.16
N PHE A 848 -23.18 25.43 -6.44
CA PHE A 848 -24.25 24.58 -5.96
C PHE A 848 -24.13 24.28 -4.46
N LEU A 849 -22.97 23.81 -4.00
CA LEU A 849 -22.69 23.50 -2.59
C LEU A 849 -22.74 24.74 -1.68
N SER A 850 -22.39 25.92 -2.23
CA SER A 850 -22.51 27.21 -1.53
C SER A 850 -23.94 27.60 -1.16
N ARG A 851 -24.94 27.16 -1.94
CA ARG A 851 -26.35 27.55 -1.74
C ARG A 851 -27.25 26.40 -1.30
N THR A 852 -26.76 25.16 -1.43
CA THR A 852 -27.56 23.96 -1.20
C THR A 852 -26.91 23.10 -0.12
N VAL A 853 -27.71 22.66 0.85
CA VAL A 853 -27.43 21.52 1.72
C VAL A 853 -28.10 20.31 1.09
N CYS A 854 -27.41 19.19 1.00
CA CYS A 854 -27.91 17.99 0.35
C CYS A 854 -28.19 16.90 1.38
N ASP A 855 -29.24 16.11 1.15
CA ASP A 855 -29.40 14.83 1.83
C ASP A 855 -28.43 13.79 1.26
N TRP A 856 -28.38 12.61 1.88
CA TRP A 856 -27.50 11.52 1.50
C TRP A 856 -27.70 11.07 0.06
N ALA A 857 -28.95 10.95 -0.39
CA ALA A 857 -29.29 10.52 -1.75
C ALA A 857 -28.75 11.51 -2.80
N CYS A 858 -28.92 12.81 -2.56
CA CYS A 858 -28.38 13.84 -3.43
C CYS A 858 -26.84 13.80 -3.48
N ILE A 859 -26.16 13.72 -2.34
CA ILE A 859 -24.68 13.64 -2.29
C ILE A 859 -24.15 12.39 -2.99
N LEU A 860 -24.76 11.22 -2.76
CA LEU A 860 -24.36 10.00 -3.46
C LEU A 860 -24.54 10.11 -4.97
N ASN A 861 -25.61 10.75 -5.45
CA ASN A 861 -25.80 10.96 -6.89
C ASN A 861 -24.71 11.87 -7.48
N LEU A 862 -24.38 12.98 -6.81
CA LEU A 862 -23.30 13.88 -7.22
C LEU A 862 -21.95 13.16 -7.26
N ALA A 863 -21.61 12.44 -6.19
CA ALA A 863 -20.35 11.71 -6.04
C ALA A 863 -20.21 10.59 -7.09
N ARG A 864 -21.27 9.80 -7.30
CA ARG A 864 -21.26 8.67 -8.26
C ARG A 864 -21.10 9.17 -9.69
N THR A 865 -21.87 10.17 -10.09
CA THR A 865 -21.83 10.69 -11.46
C THR A 865 -20.52 11.42 -11.77
N LEU A 866 -19.96 12.16 -10.81
CA LEU A 866 -18.63 12.77 -10.93
C LEU A 866 -17.55 11.70 -11.15
N THR A 867 -17.53 10.69 -10.27
CA THR A 867 -16.49 9.66 -10.30
C THR A 867 -16.58 8.78 -11.54
N GLN A 868 -17.80 8.49 -12.02
CA GLN A 868 -18.02 7.84 -13.32
C GLN A 868 -17.52 8.68 -14.50
N GLY A 869 -17.73 10.00 -14.46
CA GLY A 869 -17.20 10.92 -15.47
C GLY A 869 -15.68 10.90 -15.53
N LEU A 870 -15.02 10.96 -14.37
CA LEU A 870 -13.56 10.92 -14.29
C LEU A 870 -13.00 9.55 -14.71
N ALA A 871 -13.62 8.45 -14.28
CA ALA A 871 -13.24 7.11 -14.70
C ALA A 871 -13.32 6.95 -16.23
N TYR A 872 -14.38 7.47 -16.85
CA TYR A 872 -14.52 7.47 -18.30
C TYR A 872 -13.44 8.30 -19.00
N LEU A 873 -13.11 9.47 -18.45
CA LEU A 873 -12.06 10.34 -18.98
C LEU A 873 -10.69 9.64 -18.95
N HIS A 874 -10.36 8.98 -17.84
CA HIS A 874 -9.12 8.23 -17.62
C HIS A 874 -9.03 6.93 -18.43
N MET A 875 -10.16 6.34 -18.81
CA MET A 875 -10.19 5.04 -19.48
C MET A 875 -9.69 5.09 -20.93
N GLU A 876 -8.84 4.14 -21.29
CA GLU A 876 -8.50 3.83 -22.68
C GLU A 876 -9.65 3.03 -23.32
N LEU A 877 -10.21 3.50 -24.44
CA LEU A 877 -11.26 2.78 -25.17
C LEU A 877 -10.84 2.45 -26.59
N LYS A 878 -11.07 1.19 -27.02
CA LYS A 878 -10.93 0.76 -28.42
C LYS A 878 -12.21 0.07 -28.87
N MET A 879 -12.91 0.64 -29.84
CA MET A 879 -14.16 0.10 -30.39
C MET A 879 -14.16 0.22 -31.92
N ASN A 880 -14.27 -0.90 -32.65
CA ASN A 880 -14.36 -0.93 -34.12
C ASN A 880 -13.31 -0.05 -34.84
N GLU A 881 -12.02 -0.24 -34.51
CA GLU A 881 -10.87 0.56 -35.00
C GLU A 881 -10.83 2.04 -34.57
N VAL A 882 -11.81 2.51 -33.79
CA VAL A 882 -11.81 3.83 -33.16
C VAL A 882 -11.12 3.75 -31.80
N TYR A 883 -10.18 4.66 -31.55
CA TYR A 883 -9.35 4.69 -30.35
C TYR A 883 -9.52 6.00 -29.57
N LYS A 884 -9.87 5.89 -28.29
CA LYS A 884 -9.85 6.98 -27.30
C LYS A 884 -8.65 6.79 -26.37
N PRO A 885 -7.67 7.70 -26.36
CA PRO A 885 -6.61 7.69 -25.36
C PRO A 885 -7.13 8.04 -23.95
N PRO A 886 -6.42 7.63 -22.88
CA PRO A 886 -6.59 8.22 -21.56
C PRO A 886 -6.34 9.73 -21.59
N VAL A 887 -7.15 10.49 -20.86
CA VAL A 887 -6.98 11.94 -20.71
C VAL A 887 -6.89 12.25 -19.22
N ALA A 888 -5.82 12.94 -18.81
CA ALA A 888 -5.74 13.54 -17.49
C ALA A 888 -6.35 14.95 -17.54
N HIS A 889 -7.22 15.29 -16.61
CA HIS A 889 -7.88 16.60 -16.57
C HIS A 889 -6.88 17.70 -16.19
N CYS A 890 -6.03 17.45 -15.19
CA CYS A 890 -4.96 18.32 -14.68
C CYS A 890 -5.41 19.66 -14.07
N ASP A 891 -6.71 19.91 -13.93
CA ASP A 891 -7.30 21.06 -13.22
C ASP A 891 -8.67 20.71 -12.64
N LEU A 892 -8.73 19.56 -11.97
CA LEU A 892 -9.97 19.10 -11.37
C LEU A 892 -10.27 19.91 -10.09
N SER A 893 -11.37 20.66 -10.08
CA SER A 893 -11.82 21.49 -8.95
C SER A 893 -13.34 21.64 -8.94
N SER A 894 -13.93 22.13 -7.84
CA SER A 894 -15.39 22.29 -7.73
C SER A 894 -15.96 23.36 -8.67
N ASN A 895 -15.10 24.18 -9.31
CA ASN A 895 -15.50 25.10 -10.38
C ASN A 895 -15.59 24.42 -11.75
N ASN A 896 -14.84 23.34 -11.98
CA ASN A 896 -14.75 22.62 -13.25
C ASN A 896 -15.62 21.35 -13.28
N VAL A 897 -16.45 21.16 -12.24
CA VAL A 897 -17.54 20.17 -12.20
C VAL A 897 -18.86 20.94 -12.29
N LEU A 898 -19.69 20.62 -13.27
CA LEU A 898 -21.02 21.20 -13.42
C LEU A 898 -22.11 20.27 -12.87
N VAL A 899 -23.17 20.86 -12.30
CA VAL A 899 -24.33 20.13 -11.80
C VAL A 899 -25.52 20.39 -12.73
N ARG A 900 -26.14 19.30 -13.22
CA ARG A 900 -27.34 19.37 -14.07
C ARG A 900 -28.61 19.51 -13.25
N ALA A 901 -29.73 19.76 -13.94
CA ALA A 901 -31.05 19.87 -13.31
C ALA A 901 -31.48 18.61 -12.54
N ASP A 902 -31.02 17.43 -12.98
CA ASP A 902 -31.29 16.13 -12.36
C ASP A 902 -30.31 15.78 -11.23
N GLY A 903 -29.40 16.69 -10.88
CA GLY A 903 -28.38 16.47 -9.85
C GLY A 903 -27.21 15.60 -10.30
N SER A 904 -27.07 15.29 -11.60
CA SER A 904 -25.87 14.62 -12.12
C SER A 904 -24.72 15.60 -12.34
N CYS A 905 -23.50 15.14 -12.09
CA CYS A 905 -22.26 15.87 -12.33
C CYS A 905 -21.70 15.61 -13.73
N ALA A 906 -21.07 16.63 -14.31
CA ALA A 906 -20.30 16.51 -15.54
C ALA A 906 -19.01 17.35 -15.50
N LEU A 907 -17.91 16.78 -15.99
CA LEU A 907 -16.62 17.44 -16.10
C LEU A 907 -16.61 18.43 -17.27
N CYS A 908 -16.02 19.61 -17.05
CA CYS A 908 -15.82 20.64 -18.06
C CYS A 908 -14.45 21.30 -17.93
N ASP A 909 -14.09 22.14 -18.89
CA ASP A 909 -12.82 22.89 -18.91
C ASP A 909 -11.58 22.02 -19.11
N PHE A 910 -11.40 21.54 -20.34
CA PHE A 910 -10.25 20.71 -20.73
C PHE A 910 -9.06 21.53 -21.25
N GLY A 911 -8.96 22.83 -20.91
CA GLY A 911 -7.87 23.69 -21.36
C GLY A 911 -6.49 23.28 -20.84
N CYS A 912 -6.43 22.71 -19.63
CA CYS A 912 -5.22 22.20 -19.01
C CYS A 912 -4.99 20.68 -19.21
N SER A 913 -5.91 19.99 -19.90
CA SER A 913 -5.90 18.54 -19.96
C SER A 913 -4.78 17.99 -20.83
N THR A 914 -4.24 16.84 -20.41
CA THR A 914 -3.15 16.14 -21.09
C THR A 914 -3.66 14.82 -21.67
N VAL A 915 -3.52 14.67 -23.00
CA VAL A 915 -3.88 13.44 -23.72
C VAL A 915 -2.70 12.48 -23.71
N LEU A 916 -2.89 11.26 -23.17
CA LEU A 916 -1.80 10.29 -22.98
C LEU A 916 -1.73 9.33 -24.18
N GLN A 917 -0.70 9.45 -25.02
CA GLN A 917 -0.51 8.59 -26.20
C GLN A 917 0.57 7.50 -25.99
N ARG A 918 0.37 6.32 -26.61
CA ARG A 918 1.27 5.13 -26.52
C ARG A 918 2.62 5.25 -27.23
N ARG A 919 2.93 6.35 -27.95
CA ARG A 919 4.20 6.54 -28.66
C ARG A 919 4.75 7.95 -28.47
N GLY A 920 5.97 8.02 -27.92
CA GLY A 920 6.94 9.10 -28.08
C GLY A 920 6.39 10.52 -28.10
N TYR A 921 6.12 11.09 -26.91
CA TYR A 921 6.16 12.54 -26.77
C TYR A 921 7.54 12.94 -26.25
N SER A 922 8.45 13.26 -27.18
CA SER A 922 9.71 13.97 -26.90
C SER A 922 9.46 15.48 -26.93
N GLY A 923 8.48 15.93 -26.16
CA GLY A 923 8.20 17.35 -25.96
C GLY A 923 8.60 17.70 -24.54
N ILE A 924 9.77 18.32 -24.37
CA ILE A 924 10.09 19.03 -23.13
C ILE A 924 8.98 20.09 -22.97
N VAL A 925 8.12 19.94 -21.96
CA VAL A 925 7.25 21.03 -21.51
C VAL A 925 8.15 22.01 -20.78
N GLU A 926 8.89 22.80 -21.56
CA GLU A 926 9.68 23.92 -21.07
C GLU A 926 8.68 25.04 -20.72
N GLY A 927 8.29 25.08 -19.45
CA GLY A 927 7.40 26.13 -18.95
C GLY A 927 7.02 25.91 -17.49
N ARG A 928 7.51 26.78 -16.60
CA ARG A 928 7.05 26.87 -15.22
C ARG A 928 5.52 26.97 -15.14
N MET A 929 4.94 26.05 -14.36
CA MET A 929 3.68 26.10 -13.60
C MET A 929 2.51 26.93 -14.17
N GLN A 930 1.52 26.23 -14.70
CA GLN A 930 0.10 26.58 -14.54
C GLN A 930 -0.81 25.35 -14.74
N MET A 931 -0.46 24.21 -14.14
CA MET A 931 -1.39 23.07 -14.03
C MET A 931 -2.12 23.16 -12.70
N GLY A 932 -3.46 23.19 -12.75
CA GLY A 932 -4.31 23.01 -11.58
C GLY A 932 -4.61 24.26 -10.75
N THR A 933 -5.72 24.19 -10.04
CA THR A 933 -6.10 25.11 -8.97
C THR A 933 -5.30 24.75 -7.71
N LEU A 934 -4.53 25.70 -7.17
CA LEU A 934 -3.52 25.46 -6.11
C LEU A 934 -4.00 24.60 -4.93
N LYS A 935 -5.23 24.83 -4.45
CA LYS A 935 -5.83 24.08 -3.33
C LYS A 935 -6.13 22.60 -3.62
N TYR A 936 -6.14 22.20 -4.89
CA TYR A 936 -6.47 20.85 -5.34
C TYR A 936 -5.25 20.07 -5.85
N MET A 937 -4.09 20.73 -5.91
CA MET A 937 -2.86 20.11 -6.40
C MET A 937 -2.41 19.01 -5.44
N SER A 938 -2.06 17.86 -6.02
CA SER A 938 -1.49 16.74 -5.28
C SER A 938 -0.08 17.06 -4.75
N PRO A 939 0.40 16.34 -3.72
CA PRO A 939 1.73 16.53 -3.16
C PRO A 939 2.83 16.59 -4.23
N GLU A 940 2.87 15.64 -5.15
CA GLU A 940 3.90 15.56 -6.19
C GLU A 940 3.84 16.73 -7.19
N ILE A 941 2.65 17.29 -7.44
CA ILE A 941 2.47 18.48 -8.29
C ILE A 941 2.94 19.74 -7.56
N LEU A 942 2.64 19.86 -6.26
CA LEU A 942 3.10 20.97 -5.42
C LEU A 942 4.63 21.00 -5.27
N GLU A 943 5.25 19.83 -5.14
CA GLU A 943 6.70 19.66 -5.00
C GLU A 943 7.47 19.99 -6.30
N GLY A 944 6.80 19.92 -7.46
CA GLY A 944 7.40 20.18 -8.76
C GLY A 944 8.24 19.02 -9.31
N CYS A 945 8.21 17.86 -8.66
CA CYS A 945 8.99 16.66 -9.00
C CYS A 945 8.31 15.74 -10.04
N VAL A 946 7.31 16.24 -10.76
CA VAL A 946 6.54 15.42 -11.71
C VAL A 946 7.34 15.15 -12.98
N ASN A 947 7.69 13.89 -13.18
CA ASN A 947 8.15 13.42 -14.47
C ASN A 947 6.97 13.36 -15.45
N LEU A 948 6.78 14.43 -16.23
CA LEU A 948 5.73 14.57 -17.24
C LEU A 948 5.77 13.49 -18.34
N SER A 949 6.81 12.65 -18.37
CA SER A 949 6.90 11.46 -19.23
C SER A 949 6.00 10.31 -18.79
N SER A 950 5.60 10.28 -17.50
CA SER A 950 4.75 9.22 -16.93
C SER A 950 3.28 9.66 -16.91
N GLY A 951 2.52 9.25 -17.92
CA GLY A 951 1.10 9.57 -18.02
C GLY A 951 0.26 9.10 -16.82
N ARG A 952 0.72 8.08 -16.08
CA ARG A 952 0.04 7.53 -14.90
C ARG A 952 0.02 8.52 -13.73
N CYS A 953 1.07 9.30 -13.54
CA CYS A 953 1.17 10.27 -12.44
C CYS A 953 0.10 11.38 -12.57
N LEU A 954 -0.15 11.86 -13.80
CA LEU A 954 -1.19 12.87 -14.05
C LEU A 954 -2.61 12.35 -13.77
N LEU A 955 -2.88 11.06 -14.04
CA LEU A 955 -4.16 10.44 -13.68
C LEU A 955 -4.31 10.34 -12.15
N GLN A 956 -3.24 10.03 -11.42
CA GLN A 956 -3.26 9.95 -9.96
C GLN A 956 -3.36 11.33 -9.28
N ALA A 957 -2.85 12.38 -9.92
CA ALA A 957 -3.08 13.75 -9.49
C ALA A 957 -4.57 14.13 -9.58
N ASP A 958 -5.27 13.72 -10.63
CA ASP A 958 -6.73 13.93 -10.72
C ASP A 958 -7.49 13.15 -9.62
N VAL A 959 -7.05 11.93 -9.27
CA VAL A 959 -7.70 11.15 -8.19
C VAL A 959 -7.52 11.82 -6.83
N TYR A 960 -6.36 12.43 -6.59
CA TYR A 960 -6.16 13.25 -5.39
C TYR A 960 -7.16 14.40 -5.32
N SER A 961 -7.31 15.14 -6.42
CA SER A 961 -8.30 16.23 -6.51
C SER A 961 -9.73 15.71 -6.37
N LEU A 962 -10.04 14.51 -6.87
CA LEU A 962 -11.33 13.85 -6.64
C LEU A 962 -11.59 13.61 -5.15
N GLY A 963 -10.60 13.14 -4.38
CA GLY A 963 -10.74 12.96 -2.93
C GLY A 963 -11.16 14.25 -2.22
N LEU A 964 -10.55 15.39 -2.59
CA LEU A 964 -10.92 16.70 -2.06
C LEU A 964 -12.35 17.12 -2.46
N LEU A 965 -12.77 16.84 -3.69
CA LEU A 965 -14.14 17.11 -4.16
C LEU A 965 -15.19 16.28 -3.43
N LEU A 966 -14.89 15.00 -3.20
CA LEU A 966 -15.76 14.13 -2.41
C LEU A 966 -15.89 14.66 -0.98
N TRP A 967 -14.80 15.12 -0.37
CA TRP A 967 -14.85 15.76 0.95
C TRP A 967 -15.73 17.02 0.95
N GLU A 968 -15.61 17.91 -0.05
CA GLU A 968 -16.47 19.10 -0.18
C GLU A 968 -17.95 18.75 -0.26
N MET A 969 -18.30 17.70 -1.02
CA MET A 969 -19.67 17.20 -1.12
C MET A 969 -20.18 16.68 0.23
N LEU A 970 -19.38 15.86 0.92
CA LEU A 970 -19.75 15.23 2.18
C LEU A 970 -19.91 16.25 3.32
N MET A 971 -19.11 17.31 3.34
CA MET A 971 -19.24 18.45 4.28
C MET A 971 -20.58 19.18 4.16
N ARG A 972 -21.32 18.99 3.06
CA ARG A 972 -22.63 19.59 2.81
C ARG A 972 -23.77 18.59 2.90
N CYS A 973 -23.52 17.39 3.44
CA CYS A 973 -24.52 16.38 3.69
C CYS A 973 -25.22 16.60 5.05
N SER A 974 -26.55 16.80 5.05
CA SER A 974 -27.33 16.93 6.30
C SER A 974 -27.27 15.68 7.16
N ASP A 975 -27.23 14.52 6.52
CA ASP A 975 -27.39 13.23 7.19
C ASP A 975 -26.10 12.81 7.91
N LEU A 976 -24.96 13.44 7.57
CA LEU A 976 -23.69 13.32 8.29
C LEU A 976 -23.56 14.30 9.46
N CYS A 977 -24.55 15.17 9.68
CA CYS A 977 -24.56 16.21 10.71
C CYS A 977 -25.86 16.12 11.54
N THR A 978 -26.19 14.94 12.07
CA THR A 978 -27.44 14.70 12.81
C THR A 978 -27.55 15.51 14.11
N ASP A 979 -26.40 15.75 14.77
CA ASP A 979 -26.32 16.40 16.09
C ASP A 979 -25.72 17.82 16.03
N SER A 980 -25.52 18.40 14.84
CA SER A 980 -24.87 19.71 14.65
C SER A 980 -25.34 20.38 13.36
N PRO A 981 -25.37 21.72 13.27
CA PRO A 981 -25.69 22.38 12.01
C PRO A 981 -24.65 22.03 10.94
N VAL A 982 -25.11 21.82 9.69
CA VAL A 982 -24.22 21.59 8.55
C VAL A 982 -23.35 22.82 8.34
N PRO A 983 -22.01 22.69 8.32
CA PRO A 983 -21.09 23.82 8.13
C PRO A 983 -21.34 24.56 6.81
N GLU A 984 -21.08 25.87 6.76
CA GLU A 984 -21.07 26.60 5.49
C GLU A 984 -20.05 25.98 4.51
N HIS A 985 -20.31 26.08 3.20
CA HIS A 985 -19.40 25.55 2.21
C HIS A 985 -18.06 26.30 2.27
N THR A 986 -16.99 25.53 2.40
CA THR A 986 -15.61 26.01 2.37
C THR A 986 -14.84 25.16 1.36
N LEU A 987 -13.86 25.77 0.70
CA LEU A 987 -12.98 25.04 -0.19
C LEU A 987 -11.95 24.24 0.64
N PRO A 988 -11.30 23.22 0.03
CA PRO A 988 -10.27 22.45 0.72
C PRO A 988 -9.19 23.37 1.33
N TYR A 989 -8.79 23.03 2.57
CA TYR A 989 -7.78 23.75 3.37
C TYR A 989 -8.17 25.15 3.86
N GLU A 990 -9.36 25.67 3.57
CA GLU A 990 -9.73 27.02 4.01
C GLU A 990 -9.87 27.14 5.53
N THR A 991 -10.31 26.08 6.19
CA THR A 991 -10.47 26.09 7.65
C THR A 991 -9.10 26.09 8.34
N GLU A 992 -8.12 25.39 7.75
CA GLU A 992 -6.81 25.17 8.30
C GLU A 992 -5.81 26.28 7.96
N LEU A 993 -5.88 26.83 6.75
CA LEU A 993 -4.90 27.77 6.18
C LEU A 993 -5.51 29.12 5.74
N GLY A 994 -6.84 29.27 5.80
CA GLY A 994 -7.55 30.48 5.37
C GLY A 994 -7.96 30.48 3.89
N CYS A 995 -8.71 31.50 3.48
CA CYS A 995 -9.34 31.56 2.14
C CYS A 995 -8.37 31.62 0.96
N SER A 996 -7.11 32.03 1.17
CA SER A 996 -6.10 32.19 0.11
C SER A 996 -4.74 31.67 0.60
N PRO A 997 -4.57 30.35 0.75
CA PRO A 997 -3.31 29.78 1.18
C PRO A 997 -2.25 30.01 0.10
N SER A 998 -1.04 30.37 0.51
CA SER A 998 0.09 30.47 -0.41
C SER A 998 0.58 29.08 -0.81
N LEU A 999 1.38 29.00 -1.88
CA LEU A 999 2.06 27.75 -2.25
C LEU A 999 2.91 27.22 -1.08
N GLU A 1000 3.58 28.10 -0.34
CA GLU A 1000 4.40 27.75 0.83
C GLU A 1000 3.56 27.16 1.99
N ASP A 1001 2.35 27.70 2.21
CA ASP A 1001 1.42 27.17 3.22
C ASP A 1001 0.99 25.73 2.85
N LEU A 1002 0.67 25.50 1.58
CA LEU A 1002 0.26 24.18 1.08
C LEU A 1002 1.42 23.19 1.03
N LEU A 1003 2.63 23.61 0.61
CA LEU A 1003 3.84 22.79 0.73
C LEU A 1003 4.06 22.35 2.19
N THR A 1004 3.97 23.29 3.13
CA THR A 1004 4.14 22.97 4.55
C THR A 1004 3.03 22.03 5.06
N PHE A 1005 1.78 22.28 4.72
CA PHE A 1005 0.65 21.54 5.29
C PHE A 1005 0.42 20.17 4.64
N VAL A 1006 0.41 20.13 3.31
CA VAL A 1006 0.07 18.95 2.50
C VAL A 1006 1.27 18.02 2.32
N LEU A 1007 2.46 18.58 2.07
CA LEU A 1007 3.69 17.79 1.85
C LEU A 1007 4.44 17.52 3.16
N GLU A 1008 4.85 18.57 3.89
CA GLU A 1008 5.72 18.36 5.06
C GLU A 1008 4.98 17.74 6.25
N LYS A 1009 3.79 18.26 6.58
CA LYS A 1009 2.97 17.77 7.71
C LYS A 1009 2.07 16.61 7.33
N ARG A 1010 1.96 16.29 6.04
CA ARG A 1010 1.09 15.23 5.48
C ARG A 1010 -0.36 15.34 5.96
N GLN A 1011 -0.86 16.57 6.09
CA GLN A 1011 -2.22 16.83 6.54
C GLN A 1011 -3.17 16.98 5.35
N ARG A 1012 -4.45 16.72 5.59
CA ARG A 1012 -5.59 16.87 4.68
C ARG A 1012 -6.68 17.69 5.36
N PRO A 1013 -7.71 18.15 4.63
CA PRO A 1013 -8.86 18.78 5.27
C PRO A 1013 -9.43 17.86 6.34
N ALA A 1014 -9.76 18.41 7.51
CA ALA A 1014 -10.19 17.58 8.63
C ALA A 1014 -11.50 16.84 8.32
N ILE A 1015 -11.53 15.54 8.62
CA ILE A 1015 -12.75 14.73 8.58
C ILE A 1015 -13.44 14.84 9.95
N PRO A 1016 -14.69 15.35 10.04
CA PRO A 1016 -15.39 15.47 11.32
C PRO A 1016 -15.58 14.10 11.98
N HIS A 1017 -15.13 13.94 13.22
CA HIS A 1017 -15.29 12.69 14.00
C HIS A 1017 -16.75 12.23 14.14
N LEU A 1018 -17.72 13.13 13.96
CA LEU A 1018 -19.15 12.79 13.99
C LEU A 1018 -19.57 11.90 12.81
N TRP A 1019 -18.85 11.93 11.68
CA TRP A 1019 -19.16 11.06 10.54
C TRP A 1019 -19.05 9.59 10.90
N ALA A 1020 -18.08 9.22 11.76
CA ALA A 1020 -17.91 7.85 12.26
C ALA A 1020 -19.12 7.31 13.06
N ARG A 1021 -20.08 8.16 13.46
CA ARG A 1021 -21.31 7.76 14.14
C ARG A 1021 -22.43 7.32 13.20
N VAL A 1022 -22.28 7.59 11.90
CA VAL A 1022 -23.21 7.15 10.85
C VAL A 1022 -22.68 5.86 10.25
N SER A 1023 -23.55 4.89 9.97
CA SER A 1023 -23.16 3.54 9.52
C SER A 1023 -22.29 3.55 8.26
N GLN A 1024 -22.47 4.51 7.36
CA GLN A 1024 -21.66 4.64 6.15
C GLN A 1024 -20.43 5.57 6.30
N GLY A 1025 -20.23 6.20 7.46
CA GLY A 1025 -19.22 7.26 7.62
C GLY A 1025 -17.76 6.77 7.65
N LEU A 1026 -17.49 5.59 8.20
CA LEU A 1026 -16.14 4.99 8.15
C LEU A 1026 -15.72 4.66 6.71
N LEU A 1027 -16.62 4.05 5.92
CA LEU A 1027 -16.37 3.71 4.52
C LEU A 1027 -16.09 4.96 3.66
N LEU A 1028 -16.75 6.07 3.98
CA LEU A 1028 -16.47 7.35 3.32
C LEU A 1028 -15.11 7.91 3.71
N GLN A 1029 -14.75 7.85 5.00
CA GLN A 1029 -13.42 8.27 5.45
C GLN A 1029 -12.32 7.48 4.74
N GLU A 1030 -12.44 6.16 4.67
CA GLU A 1030 -11.50 5.30 3.94
C GLU A 1030 -11.45 5.63 2.44
N LEU A 1031 -12.60 5.90 1.82
CA LEU A 1031 -12.64 6.33 0.41
C LEU A 1031 -11.88 7.65 0.19
N LEU A 1032 -12.04 8.63 1.10
CA LEU A 1032 -11.31 9.90 1.03
C LEU A 1032 -9.81 9.68 1.21
N GLU A 1033 -9.43 8.94 2.25
CA GLU A 1033 -8.05 8.61 2.61
C GLU A 1033 -7.32 7.90 1.47
N ASP A 1034 -7.95 6.91 0.85
CA ASP A 1034 -7.37 6.20 -0.30
C ASP A 1034 -7.37 7.02 -1.60
N CYS A 1035 -8.22 8.06 -1.73
CA CYS A 1035 -8.17 8.94 -2.91
C CYS A 1035 -7.09 10.02 -2.78
N TRP A 1036 -6.91 10.59 -1.59
CA TRP A 1036 -5.98 11.71 -1.35
C TRP A 1036 -4.68 11.29 -0.65
N ASP A 1037 -4.31 10.01 -0.73
CA ASP A 1037 -3.08 9.49 -0.15
C ASP A 1037 -1.88 10.34 -0.59
N HIS A 1038 -0.91 10.47 0.30
CA HIS A 1038 0.31 11.20 0.01
C HIS A 1038 1.12 10.51 -1.11
N ASP A 1039 1.13 9.19 -1.15
CA ASP A 1039 1.74 8.40 -2.23
C ASP A 1039 0.78 8.27 -3.42
N ALA A 1040 1.22 8.68 -4.60
CA ALA A 1040 0.42 8.62 -5.82
C ALA A 1040 0.12 7.18 -6.28
N ASP A 1041 0.98 6.21 -5.97
CA ASP A 1041 0.78 4.81 -6.36
C ASP A 1041 -0.14 4.05 -5.38
N ALA A 1042 -0.30 4.55 -4.16
CA ALA A 1042 -1.24 4.02 -3.17
C ALA A 1042 -2.69 4.47 -3.42
N ARG A 1043 -2.88 5.54 -4.21
CA ARG A 1043 -4.21 6.08 -4.50
C ARG A 1043 -5.06 5.12 -5.33
N LEU A 1044 -6.37 5.17 -5.12
CA LEU A 1044 -7.32 4.44 -5.98
C LEU A 1044 -7.20 4.87 -7.44
N THR A 1045 -7.68 4.05 -8.35
CA THR A 1045 -8.06 4.57 -9.68
C THR A 1045 -9.44 5.22 -9.59
N ALA A 1046 -9.75 6.14 -10.51
CA ALA A 1046 -11.10 6.72 -10.59
C ALA A 1046 -12.18 5.63 -10.77
N GLU A 1047 -11.88 4.53 -11.46
CA GLU A 1047 -12.77 3.37 -11.59
C GLU A 1047 -13.00 2.65 -10.25
N CYS A 1048 -11.93 2.42 -9.47
CA CYS A 1048 -12.04 1.83 -8.13
C CYS A 1048 -12.87 2.71 -7.19
N ALA A 1049 -12.67 4.03 -7.22
CA ALA A 1049 -13.47 4.98 -6.45
C ALA A 1049 -14.95 4.94 -6.87
N ALA A 1050 -15.25 4.84 -8.18
CA ALA A 1050 -16.63 4.71 -8.69
C ALA A 1050 -17.29 3.43 -8.18
N ASN A 1051 -16.54 2.32 -8.13
CA ASN A 1051 -17.03 1.03 -7.66
C ASN A 1051 -17.33 1.05 -6.15
N ARG A 1052 -16.48 1.69 -5.34
CA ARG A 1052 -16.73 1.87 -3.89
C ARG A 1052 -17.96 2.72 -3.60
N LEU A 1053 -18.17 3.81 -4.34
CA LEU A 1053 -19.40 4.62 -4.22
C LEU A 1053 -20.65 3.87 -4.71
N ARG A 1054 -20.49 2.88 -5.60
CA ARG A 1054 -21.59 2.07 -6.08
C ARG A 1054 -22.12 1.10 -5.01
N SER A 1055 -21.24 0.59 -4.14
CA SER A 1055 -21.58 -0.33 -3.05
C SER A 1055 -22.26 0.34 -1.86
N LEU A 1056 -22.24 1.67 -1.74
CA LEU A 1056 -23.01 2.40 -0.75
C LEU A 1056 -24.49 2.42 -1.16
N THR A 1057 -25.32 1.58 -0.52
CA THR A 1057 -26.78 1.53 -0.74
C THR A 1057 -27.52 2.60 0.06
N LEU A 1058 -28.62 3.10 -0.50
CA LEU A 1058 -29.66 3.80 0.25
C LEU A 1058 -30.41 2.73 1.05
N GLU A 1059 -30.13 2.60 2.34
CA GLU A 1059 -31.02 1.86 3.24
C GLU A 1059 -32.13 2.82 3.70
N ASP A 1060 -33.38 2.41 3.46
CA ASP A 1060 -34.62 3.14 3.78
C ASP A 1060 -34.86 3.34 5.28
#